data_AF-A0A8C3S6K6-F1
#
_entry.id   AF-A0A8C3S6K6-F1
#
_cell.length_a   1.000
_cell.length_b   1.000
_cell.length_c   1.000
_cell.angle_alpha   90.00
_cell.angle_beta   90.00
_cell.angle_gamma   90.00
#
_symmetry.space_group_name_H-M   'P 1'
#
loop_
_entity.id
_entity.type
_entity.pdbx_description
1 polymer ?
#
loop_
_entity_poly.entity_id
_entity_poly.type
_entity_poly.pdbx_seq_one_letter_code
_entity_poly.pdbx_strand_id
1 'polypeptide(L)'
;MGIHGLMSYVGEHKQFFTDLQLRNTKIIIDGNNLFHRLYFESNLDLQHGGDYDSFTDIVHKFFETLSVCKIYPYVVLDGGCDLSDKKFATLKERARDKIQVAYSISRGGGGSVLPLLTREVFKQVLTKLEVPFVQCFSEADRDIMSLANHWNCPVLTLDSDFCIFDLKAGYCPLNYFQWRNLCTCEGTLDCYIPARCFSLERLCSHFSHMNKALLPLFAVMNGNDYINLPALETFFSKVRLPVGGSGWRGRKHVRIQGLLNWLSHFADPTEAIDNVLKYLKKHEREEIRELLCSSMEEYEQSDVNLEDFFQNGTYESQVTRKLELPQWMLEALAKGHLSPFISDALLLRRTILHVQVEHMQRPSAHTVALPIRQVIYGLLLNASQNSEVTSPSKQSNKLPIVREFDRIQKTLKKSFVPTTMLPLDFCEDHRPLAILTEVPRSDRLKLLLKTLGVKASILQPIPNPLWLPVAVTCYWTHYSEPKVKLHHLQALLLGMVFGELHRTTSSPDPAVFHVKDKMVYDQFLKWKEKNFQKLLDLDTAHTFCQWQCCLQMGLHLNQLLSTPLPEPDLTRLYCGTLVHRLCKELKSGYAAENLLLSSPKMNQLYCDLLHAVKSTVPLDFFQETTKTTKSCKNKQTTSQAETTRQHATLEAQPVCDVNNRFASLMVED
;
A
#
# COMPACT_ATOMS: atom_id res chain seq x y z
N MET A 1 13.21 7.61 -0.32
CA MET A 1 13.60 6.19 -0.20
C MET A 1 15.12 6.14 -0.33
N GLY A 2 15.75 5.21 0.37
CA GLY A 2 17.20 5.05 0.42
C GLY A 2 17.95 6.03 1.32
N ILE A 3 19.12 6.47 0.85
CA ILE A 3 20.13 7.18 1.64
C ILE A 3 19.73 8.62 1.96
N HIS A 4 19.71 8.95 3.25
CA HIS A 4 19.21 10.22 3.75
C HIS A 4 19.98 11.42 3.18
N GLY A 5 19.28 12.25 2.39
CA GLY A 5 19.81 13.49 1.82
C GLY A 5 20.65 13.33 0.55
N LEU A 6 20.95 12.09 0.13
CA LEU A 6 21.83 11.84 -1.01
C LEU A 6 21.22 12.33 -2.33
N MET A 7 19.95 12.03 -2.60
CA MET A 7 19.31 12.48 -3.84
C MET A 7 19.28 14.01 -3.98
N SER A 8 19.06 14.72 -2.87
CA SER A 8 19.10 16.18 -2.85
C SER A 8 20.52 16.71 -3.11
N TYR A 9 21.54 16.09 -2.50
CA TYR A 9 22.94 16.44 -2.74
C TYR A 9 23.33 16.21 -4.20
N VAL A 10 23.07 15.02 -4.73
CA VAL A 10 23.40 14.65 -6.11
C VAL A 10 22.67 15.58 -7.09
N GLY A 11 21.39 15.88 -6.86
CA GLY A 11 20.59 16.75 -7.72
C GLY A 11 21.09 18.21 -7.84
N GLU A 12 21.83 18.71 -6.84
CA GLU A 12 22.48 20.04 -6.90
C GLU A 12 23.76 20.04 -7.78
N HIS A 13 24.35 18.87 -8.01
CA HIS A 13 25.62 18.71 -8.70
C HIS A 13 25.38 18.12 -10.10
N LYS A 14 24.98 19.00 -11.03
CA LYS A 14 24.67 18.63 -12.42
C LYS A 14 25.80 17.87 -13.12
N GLN A 15 27.05 18.08 -12.72
CA GLN A 15 28.20 17.38 -13.29
C GLN A 15 28.14 15.85 -13.14
N PHE A 16 27.38 15.32 -12.17
CA PHE A 16 27.21 13.88 -11.98
C PHE A 16 26.26 13.24 -13.00
N PHE A 17 25.54 14.05 -13.78
CA PHE A 17 24.54 13.60 -14.73
C PHE A 17 24.97 13.79 -16.18
N THR A 18 24.51 12.88 -17.03
CA THR A 18 24.55 13.01 -18.48
C THR A 18 23.12 13.13 -19.00
N ASP A 19 22.86 14.09 -19.88
CA ASP A 19 21.57 14.18 -20.56
C ASP A 19 21.44 13.02 -21.57
N LEU A 20 20.29 12.35 -21.54
CA LEU A 20 19.97 11.22 -22.41
C LEU A 20 18.73 11.52 -23.25
N GLN A 21 18.75 11.06 -24.50
CA GLN A 21 17.58 10.97 -25.36
C GLN A 21 17.13 9.52 -25.41
N LEU A 22 16.31 9.09 -24.45
CA LEU A 22 15.92 7.69 -24.33
C LEU A 22 14.94 7.30 -25.45
N ARG A 23 15.33 6.30 -26.25
CA ARG A 23 14.55 5.65 -27.30
C ARG A 23 15.19 4.30 -27.67
N ASN A 24 14.45 3.39 -28.30
CA ASN A 24 14.97 2.13 -28.84
C ASN A 24 15.79 1.28 -27.84
N THR A 25 15.36 1.20 -26.57
CA THR A 25 16.12 0.52 -25.52
C THR A 25 15.20 -0.24 -24.58
N LYS A 26 15.74 -1.25 -23.89
CA LYS A 26 15.12 -1.79 -22.68
C LYS A 26 15.32 -0.81 -21.52
N ILE A 27 14.43 -0.86 -20.54
CA ILE A 27 14.59 -0.15 -19.27
C ILE A 27 14.03 -1.00 -18.13
N ILE A 28 14.78 -1.10 -17.02
CA ILE A 28 14.26 -1.71 -15.79
C ILE A 28 13.64 -0.61 -14.94
N ILE A 29 12.42 -0.83 -14.45
CA ILE A 29 11.68 0.16 -13.69
C ILE A 29 11.38 -0.38 -12.29
N ASP A 30 11.76 0.37 -11.27
CA ASP A 30 11.27 0.15 -9.91
C ASP A 30 9.78 0.52 -9.85
N GLY A 31 8.94 -0.51 -9.75
CA GLY A 31 7.49 -0.36 -9.79
C GLY A 31 6.94 0.39 -8.58
N ASN A 32 7.50 0.20 -7.38
CA ASN A 32 7.02 0.90 -6.17
C ASN A 32 7.28 2.39 -6.26
N ASN A 33 8.47 2.78 -6.71
CA ASN A 33 8.80 4.19 -6.90
C ASN A 33 7.95 4.78 -8.05
N LEU A 34 7.72 4.03 -9.13
CA LEU A 34 6.93 4.50 -10.28
C LEU A 34 5.48 4.80 -9.90
N PHE A 35 4.73 3.84 -9.33
CA PHE A 35 3.31 4.09 -9.06
C PHE A 35 3.11 5.19 -8.00
N HIS A 36 4.01 5.28 -7.01
CA HIS A 36 4.01 6.37 -6.04
C HIS A 36 4.19 7.72 -6.73
N ARG A 37 5.17 7.81 -7.65
CA ARG A 37 5.48 9.02 -8.38
C ARG A 37 4.33 9.45 -9.29
N LEU A 38 3.82 8.53 -10.10
CA LEU A 38 2.72 8.79 -11.04
C LEU A 38 1.47 9.28 -10.30
N TYR A 39 1.14 8.70 -9.15
CA TYR A 39 -0.02 9.13 -8.39
C TYR A 39 0.13 10.56 -7.85
N PHE A 40 1.25 10.85 -7.17
CA PHE A 40 1.43 12.14 -6.50
C PHE A 40 1.77 13.31 -7.45
N GLU A 41 2.32 13.07 -8.64
CA GLU A 41 2.58 14.11 -9.64
C GLU A 41 1.41 14.46 -10.55
N SER A 42 0.29 13.76 -10.41
CA SER A 42 -0.83 13.90 -11.34
C SER A 42 -2.02 14.64 -10.72
N ASN A 43 -1.82 15.34 -9.60
CA ASN A 43 -2.85 16.12 -8.90
C ASN A 43 -4.14 15.32 -8.64
N LEU A 44 -4.01 14.01 -8.40
CA LEU A 44 -5.14 13.16 -8.05
C LEU A 44 -5.64 13.45 -6.64
N ASP A 45 -6.91 13.14 -6.40
CA ASP A 45 -7.51 13.26 -5.08
C ASP A 45 -6.82 12.35 -4.05
N LEU A 46 -6.58 12.90 -2.86
CA LEU A 46 -5.95 12.19 -1.74
C LEU A 46 -6.93 11.88 -0.60
N GLN A 47 -8.15 12.40 -0.64
CA GLN A 47 -9.05 12.45 0.51
C GLN A 47 -10.15 11.38 0.49
N HIS A 48 -10.58 10.96 -0.71
CA HIS A 48 -11.80 10.18 -0.91
C HIS A 48 -11.53 8.70 -1.20
N GLY A 49 -10.33 8.22 -0.85
CA GLY A 49 -9.97 6.80 -0.97
C GLY A 49 -9.65 6.33 -2.38
N GLY A 50 -9.34 7.25 -3.30
CA GLY A 50 -8.76 6.95 -4.62
C GLY A 50 -9.73 7.08 -5.80
N ASP A 51 -9.26 7.76 -6.84
CA ASP A 51 -9.89 7.77 -8.17
C ASP A 51 -9.10 6.83 -9.09
N TYR A 52 -9.41 5.54 -9.00
CA TYR A 52 -8.63 4.48 -9.64
C TYR A 52 -8.74 4.50 -11.18
N ASP A 53 -9.83 5.03 -11.71
CA ASP A 53 -10.00 5.28 -13.14
C ASP A 53 -9.04 6.37 -13.64
N SER A 54 -8.99 7.53 -12.98
CA SER A 54 -8.03 8.60 -13.32
C SER A 54 -6.58 8.11 -13.20
N PHE A 55 -6.26 7.34 -12.15
CA PHE A 55 -4.93 6.77 -11.98
C PHE A 55 -4.57 5.81 -13.11
N THR A 56 -5.53 5.00 -13.56
CA THR A 56 -5.36 4.08 -14.69
C THR A 56 -5.00 4.83 -15.97
N ASP A 57 -5.67 5.94 -16.28
CA ASP A 57 -5.38 6.76 -17.47
C ASP A 57 -3.94 7.30 -17.45
N ILE A 58 -3.46 7.70 -16.27
CA ILE A 58 -2.08 8.20 -16.09
C ILE A 58 -1.06 7.10 -16.35
N VAL A 59 -1.27 5.90 -15.77
CA VAL A 59 -0.38 4.76 -15.96
C VAL A 59 -0.39 4.31 -17.41
N HIS A 60 -1.57 4.24 -18.05
CA HIS A 60 -1.70 3.94 -19.47
C HIS A 60 -0.89 4.91 -20.33
N LYS A 61 -1.08 6.21 -20.13
CA LYS A 61 -0.36 7.25 -20.87
C LYS A 61 1.16 7.17 -20.68
N PHE A 62 1.62 6.83 -19.47
CA PHE A 62 3.05 6.64 -19.20
C PHE A 62 3.63 5.52 -20.08
N PHE A 63 3.02 4.34 -20.10
CA PHE A 63 3.51 3.21 -20.88
C PHE A 63 3.30 3.39 -22.39
N GLU A 64 2.22 4.04 -22.81
CA GLU A 64 2.01 4.45 -24.20
C GLU A 64 3.14 5.36 -24.68
N THR A 65 3.56 6.33 -23.85
CA THR A 65 4.71 7.21 -24.14
C THR A 65 6.00 6.40 -24.35
N LEU A 66 6.26 5.39 -23.50
CA LEU A 66 7.43 4.50 -23.67
C LEU A 66 7.35 3.75 -25.00
N SER A 67 6.17 3.22 -25.34
CA SER A 67 5.93 2.49 -26.59
C SER A 67 6.16 3.37 -27.83
N VAL A 68 5.68 4.62 -27.83
CA VAL A 68 5.92 5.60 -28.90
C VAL A 68 7.42 5.84 -29.13
N CYS A 69 8.24 5.80 -28.08
CA CYS A 69 9.69 5.92 -28.16
C CYS A 69 10.43 4.59 -28.37
N LYS A 70 9.70 3.49 -28.65
CA LYS A 70 10.25 2.13 -28.80
C LYS A 70 11.10 1.71 -27.58
N ILE A 71 10.67 2.11 -26.39
CA ILE A 71 11.26 1.72 -25.12
C ILE A 71 10.50 0.51 -24.58
N TYR A 72 11.23 -0.54 -24.20
CA TYR A 72 10.68 -1.80 -23.70
C TYR A 72 10.84 -1.86 -22.17
N PRO A 73 9.76 -1.58 -21.40
CA PRO A 73 9.82 -1.55 -19.95
C PRO A 73 9.74 -2.95 -19.33
N TYR A 74 10.51 -3.19 -18.28
CA TYR A 74 10.41 -4.34 -17.39
C TYR A 74 10.26 -3.84 -15.96
N VAL A 75 9.11 -4.12 -15.35
CA VAL A 75 8.77 -3.56 -14.04
C VAL A 75 9.10 -4.58 -12.94
N VAL A 76 9.81 -4.15 -11.91
CA VAL A 76 10.15 -4.99 -10.75
C VAL A 76 9.51 -4.38 -9.51
N LEU A 77 8.73 -5.18 -8.78
CA LEU A 77 8.01 -4.77 -7.57
C LEU A 77 8.63 -5.43 -6.34
N ASP A 78 8.87 -4.65 -5.29
CA ASP A 78 9.17 -5.14 -3.94
C ASP A 78 8.10 -6.09 -3.43
N GLY A 79 8.56 -7.20 -2.88
CA GLY A 79 7.82 -8.20 -2.15
C GLY A 79 7.50 -7.82 -0.72
N GLY A 80 7.16 -8.87 0.01
CA GLY A 80 7.01 -8.85 1.45
C GLY A 80 7.61 -10.14 1.95
N CYS A 81 8.69 -10.02 2.72
CA CYS A 81 9.28 -11.04 3.57
C CYS A 81 10.74 -10.65 3.86
N ASP A 82 10.95 -9.59 4.66
CA ASP A 82 12.27 -9.31 5.22
C ASP A 82 12.52 -10.20 6.45
N LEU A 83 13.09 -11.40 6.22
CA LEU A 83 13.45 -12.36 7.27
C LEU A 83 14.54 -11.85 8.21
N SER A 84 15.36 -10.90 7.75
CA SER A 84 16.45 -10.34 8.54
C SER A 84 15.96 -9.38 9.62
N ASP A 85 14.69 -8.97 9.56
CA ASP A 85 14.07 -7.98 10.44
C ASP A 85 14.72 -6.58 10.42
N LYS A 86 15.75 -6.36 9.59
CA LYS A 86 16.54 -5.11 9.53
C LYS A 86 15.66 -3.90 9.20
N LYS A 87 14.76 -4.00 8.20
CA LYS A 87 13.89 -2.87 7.80
C LYS A 87 12.66 -2.70 8.66
N PHE A 88 12.38 -3.63 9.57
CA PHE A 88 11.14 -3.62 10.32
C PHE A 88 10.96 -2.35 11.18
N ALA A 89 12.06 -1.80 11.71
CA ALA A 89 12.03 -0.52 12.43
C ALA A 89 11.59 0.63 11.51
N THR A 90 12.21 0.74 10.33
CA THR A 90 11.91 1.74 9.29
C THR A 90 10.48 1.61 8.78
N LEU A 91 9.98 0.38 8.57
CA LEU A 91 8.60 0.13 8.16
C LEU A 91 7.58 0.61 9.22
N LYS A 92 7.86 0.40 10.51
CA LYS A 92 7.02 0.93 11.60
C LYS A 92 7.03 2.46 11.63
N GLU A 93 8.18 3.09 11.42
CA GLU A 93 8.27 4.56 11.41
C GLU A 93 7.50 5.15 10.22
N ARG A 94 7.69 4.60 9.02
CA ARG A 94 6.90 4.97 7.83
C ARG A 94 5.40 4.79 8.06
N ALA A 95 4.99 3.73 8.76
CA ALA A 95 3.59 3.52 9.12
C ALA A 95 3.08 4.59 10.11
N ARG A 96 3.88 4.98 11.12
CA ARG A 96 3.53 6.08 12.04
C ARG A 96 3.39 7.41 11.30
N ASP A 97 4.34 7.72 10.42
CA ASP A 97 4.31 8.93 9.60
C ASP A 97 3.05 8.95 8.73
N LYS A 98 2.76 7.85 8.02
CA LYS A 98 1.54 7.74 7.21
C LYS A 98 0.27 7.94 8.04
N ILE A 99 0.21 7.47 9.29
CA ILE A 99 -0.93 7.71 10.18
C ILE A 99 -1.10 9.20 10.49
N GLN A 100 0.00 9.91 10.79
CA GLN A 100 -0.04 11.36 11.04
C GLN A 100 -0.45 12.12 9.79
N VAL A 101 0.09 11.73 8.64
CA VAL A 101 -0.19 12.35 7.35
C VAL A 101 -1.66 12.12 6.96
N ALA A 102 -2.19 10.90 7.12
CA ALA A 102 -3.59 10.60 6.85
C ALA A 102 -4.54 11.41 7.74
N TYR A 103 -4.18 11.62 9.02
CA TYR A 103 -4.91 12.51 9.92
C TYR A 103 -4.83 13.98 9.49
N SER A 104 -3.67 14.45 9.03
CA SER A 104 -3.50 15.81 8.48
C SER A 104 -4.42 16.02 7.27
N ILE A 105 -4.38 15.11 6.30
CA ILE A 105 -5.20 15.16 5.07
C ILE A 105 -6.70 15.16 5.42
N SER A 106 -7.13 14.32 6.37
CA SER A 106 -8.55 14.24 6.75
C SER A 106 -9.09 15.52 7.39
N ARG A 107 -8.22 16.43 7.83
CA ARG A 107 -8.57 17.75 8.40
C ARG A 107 -8.32 18.90 7.41
N GLY A 108 -8.04 18.61 6.14
CA GLY A 108 -7.73 19.60 5.12
C GLY A 108 -6.28 20.10 5.14
N GLY A 109 -5.40 19.41 5.87
CA GLY A 109 -3.95 19.65 5.84
C GLY A 109 -3.27 19.01 4.63
N GLY A 110 -1.97 19.28 4.49
CA GLY A 110 -1.13 18.70 3.44
C GLY A 110 -0.62 17.30 3.79
N GLY A 111 -0.19 16.56 2.78
CA GLY A 111 0.35 15.21 2.96
C GLY A 111 0.35 14.36 1.69
N SER A 112 0.96 13.18 1.78
CA SER A 112 0.98 12.18 0.71
C SER A 112 0.71 10.80 1.29
N VAL A 113 -0.50 10.28 1.06
CA VAL A 113 -0.90 8.90 1.38
C VAL A 113 -1.54 8.32 0.14
N LEU A 114 -1.07 7.15 -0.29
CA LEU A 114 -1.69 6.46 -1.42
C LEU A 114 -3.02 5.81 -0.99
N PRO A 115 -4.03 5.79 -1.87
CA PRO A 115 -5.20 4.95 -1.69
C PRO A 115 -4.84 3.46 -1.56
N LEU A 116 -5.67 2.72 -0.82
CA LEU A 116 -5.39 1.36 -0.40
C LEU A 116 -5.12 0.38 -1.56
N LEU A 117 -5.89 0.50 -2.66
CA LEU A 117 -5.84 -0.46 -3.77
C LEU A 117 -4.91 -0.02 -4.92
N THR A 118 -4.18 1.08 -4.76
CA THR A 118 -3.34 1.67 -5.83
C THR A 118 -2.37 0.66 -6.44
N ARG A 119 -1.73 -0.18 -5.60
CA ARG A 119 -0.80 -1.22 -6.05
C ARG A 119 -1.48 -2.30 -6.90
N GLU A 120 -2.66 -2.76 -6.50
CA GLU A 120 -3.40 -3.77 -7.25
C GLU A 120 -3.94 -3.21 -8.56
N VAL A 121 -4.39 -1.95 -8.56
CA VAL A 121 -4.77 -1.23 -9.79
C VAL A 121 -3.58 -1.13 -10.73
N PHE A 122 -2.41 -0.72 -10.24
CA PHE A 122 -1.20 -0.62 -11.03
C PHE A 122 -0.85 -1.96 -11.70
N LYS A 123 -0.86 -3.06 -10.94
CA LYS A 123 -0.62 -4.42 -11.48
C LYS A 123 -1.64 -4.80 -12.55
N GLN A 124 -2.93 -4.56 -12.33
CA GLN A 124 -3.96 -4.84 -13.34
C GLN A 124 -3.74 -4.03 -14.62
N VAL A 125 -3.26 -2.79 -14.54
CA VAL A 125 -2.90 -2.00 -15.72
C VAL A 125 -1.70 -2.60 -16.44
N LEU A 126 -0.65 -3.01 -15.72
CA LEU A 126 0.51 -3.70 -16.33
C LEU A 126 0.07 -4.96 -17.07
N THR A 127 -0.77 -5.80 -16.45
CA THR A 127 -1.33 -7.01 -17.10
C THR A 127 -2.13 -6.66 -18.35
N LYS A 128 -3.02 -5.66 -18.31
CA LYS A 128 -3.85 -5.25 -19.46
C LYS A 128 -3.04 -4.69 -20.62
N LEU A 129 -1.92 -4.02 -20.32
CA LEU A 129 -0.99 -3.47 -21.31
C LEU A 129 0.09 -4.46 -21.75
N GLU A 130 0.06 -5.69 -21.23
CA GLU A 130 1.07 -6.72 -21.48
C GLU A 130 2.50 -6.24 -21.16
N VAL A 131 2.63 -5.33 -20.18
CA VAL A 131 3.93 -4.88 -19.69
C VAL A 131 4.50 -5.97 -18.76
N PRO A 132 5.68 -6.55 -19.06
CA PRO A 132 6.24 -7.60 -18.25
C PRO A 132 6.62 -7.05 -16.87
N PHE A 133 6.18 -7.75 -15.82
CA PHE A 133 6.55 -7.43 -14.46
C PHE A 133 6.78 -8.66 -13.60
N VAL A 134 7.61 -8.48 -12.58
CA VAL A 134 7.88 -9.48 -11.55
C VAL A 134 7.70 -8.88 -10.18
N GLN A 135 7.25 -9.72 -9.27
CA GLN A 135 7.10 -9.44 -7.87
C GLN A 135 8.22 -10.16 -7.11
N CYS A 136 9.20 -9.41 -6.64
CA CYS A 136 10.27 -9.97 -5.82
C CYS A 136 9.70 -10.58 -4.54
N PHE A 137 10.41 -11.55 -3.97
CA PHE A 137 10.04 -12.17 -2.70
C PHE A 137 10.33 -11.25 -1.50
N SER A 138 11.47 -10.57 -1.55
CA SER A 138 11.91 -9.53 -0.63
C SER A 138 12.03 -8.21 -1.39
N GLU A 139 13.05 -7.40 -1.11
CA GLU A 139 13.28 -6.12 -1.77
C GLU A 139 13.83 -6.28 -3.18
N ALA A 140 13.43 -5.38 -4.07
CA ALA A 140 13.76 -5.47 -5.48
C ALA A 140 15.11 -4.83 -5.84
N ASP A 141 15.71 -4.01 -4.97
CA ASP A 141 16.87 -3.18 -5.32
C ASP A 141 18.04 -3.97 -5.92
N ARG A 142 18.43 -5.07 -5.27
CA ARG A 142 19.50 -5.98 -5.73
C ARG A 142 19.12 -6.71 -7.01
N ASP A 143 17.87 -7.13 -7.13
CA ASP A 143 17.35 -7.85 -8.29
C ASP A 143 17.31 -6.94 -9.52
N ILE A 144 16.86 -5.69 -9.35
CA ILE A 144 16.87 -4.63 -10.36
C ILE A 144 18.30 -4.35 -10.82
N MET A 145 19.22 -4.14 -9.88
CA MET A 145 20.63 -3.87 -10.19
C MET A 145 21.25 -5.01 -11.00
N SER A 146 21.04 -6.25 -10.57
CA SER A 146 21.62 -7.44 -11.21
C SER A 146 21.09 -7.61 -12.63
N LEU A 147 19.77 -7.49 -12.81
CA LEU A 147 19.13 -7.57 -14.11
C LEU A 147 19.58 -6.45 -15.06
N ALA A 148 19.63 -5.21 -14.58
CA ALA A 148 20.06 -4.06 -15.37
C ALA A 148 21.51 -4.20 -15.86
N ASN A 149 22.40 -4.72 -15.01
CA ASN A 149 23.79 -5.00 -15.36
C ASN A 149 23.96 -6.20 -16.30
N HIS A 150 23.05 -7.18 -16.24
CA HIS A 150 23.02 -8.31 -17.15
C HIS A 150 22.59 -7.88 -18.55
N TRP A 151 21.48 -7.15 -18.67
CA TRP A 151 20.97 -6.64 -19.95
C TRP A 151 21.63 -5.36 -20.44
N ASN A 152 22.54 -4.79 -19.65
CA ASN A 152 23.20 -3.52 -19.93
C ASN A 152 22.20 -2.41 -20.30
N CYS A 153 21.19 -2.21 -19.46
CA CYS A 153 20.11 -1.26 -19.69
C CYS A 153 19.87 -0.35 -18.49
N PRO A 154 19.39 0.89 -18.69
CA PRO A 154 19.23 1.86 -17.62
C PRO A 154 18.16 1.44 -16.61
N VAL A 155 18.32 1.88 -15.36
CA VAL A 155 17.32 1.73 -14.31
C VAL A 155 16.55 3.03 -14.11
N LEU A 156 15.23 2.95 -13.98
CA LEU A 156 14.34 4.06 -13.68
C LEU A 156 13.76 3.92 -12.26
N THR A 157 14.16 4.81 -11.34
CA THR A 157 13.67 4.83 -9.95
C THR A 157 13.79 6.23 -9.32
N LEU A 158 13.30 6.43 -8.09
CA LEU A 158 13.61 7.59 -7.24
C LEU A 158 14.47 7.21 -6.04
N ASP A 159 14.84 5.93 -5.92
CA ASP A 159 15.64 5.48 -4.82
C ASP A 159 17.09 5.96 -5.00
N SER A 160 17.65 6.47 -3.91
CA SER A 160 19.01 6.99 -3.87
C SER A 160 20.05 5.93 -3.58
N ASP A 161 19.64 4.72 -3.18
CA ASP A 161 20.52 3.55 -3.13
C ASP A 161 21.12 3.24 -4.52
N PHE A 162 20.42 3.59 -5.61
CA PHE A 162 20.92 3.47 -6.99
C PHE A 162 22.01 4.46 -7.38
N CYS A 163 22.35 5.42 -6.52
CA CYS A 163 23.59 6.18 -6.65
C CYS A 163 24.83 5.41 -6.16
N ILE A 164 24.65 4.25 -5.53
CA ILE A 164 25.72 3.42 -4.94
C ILE A 164 26.01 2.19 -5.80
N PHE A 165 24.96 1.58 -6.36
CA PHE A 165 25.09 0.46 -7.28
C PHE A 165 25.96 0.80 -8.49
N ASP A 166 26.90 -0.07 -8.84
CA ASP A 166 27.73 0.06 -10.06
C ASP A 166 26.94 -0.41 -11.28
N LEU A 167 26.04 0.45 -11.76
CA LEU A 167 25.20 0.23 -12.93
C LEU A 167 25.93 0.58 -14.23
N LYS A 168 26.14 -0.40 -15.11
CA LYS A 168 26.85 -0.23 -16.39
C LYS A 168 26.19 0.78 -17.33
N ALA A 169 24.87 0.71 -17.47
CA ALA A 169 24.07 1.62 -18.29
C ALA A 169 23.52 2.83 -17.49
N GLY A 170 23.87 2.91 -16.21
CA GLY A 170 23.55 4.01 -15.30
C GLY A 170 22.11 4.05 -14.79
N TYR A 171 21.89 5.00 -13.89
CA TYR A 171 20.65 5.20 -13.16
C TYR A 171 19.95 6.47 -13.66
N CYS A 172 18.68 6.36 -14.07
CA CYS A 172 17.84 7.49 -14.46
C CYS A 172 16.85 7.83 -13.34
N PRO A 173 17.03 8.94 -12.61
CA PRO A 173 16.04 9.34 -11.61
C PRO A 173 14.72 9.78 -12.27
N LEU A 174 13.58 9.30 -11.77
CA LEU A 174 12.26 9.67 -12.31
C LEU A 174 12.02 11.20 -12.29
N ASN A 175 12.65 11.94 -11.38
CA ASN A 175 12.57 13.42 -11.33
C ASN A 175 13.04 14.11 -12.61
N TYR A 176 13.92 13.46 -13.38
CA TYR A 176 14.48 14.01 -14.62
C TYR A 176 13.94 13.30 -15.86
N PHE A 177 13.03 12.34 -15.71
CA PHE A 177 12.46 11.56 -16.80
C PHE A 177 11.20 12.26 -17.34
N GLN A 178 11.35 13.00 -18.45
CA GLN A 178 10.31 13.91 -18.95
C GLN A 178 9.27 13.21 -19.84
N TRP A 179 8.67 12.13 -19.34
CA TRP A 179 7.70 11.33 -20.10
C TRP A 179 6.47 12.12 -20.60
N ARG A 180 6.12 13.24 -19.96
CA ARG A 180 5.01 14.10 -20.43
C ARG A 180 5.39 15.01 -21.60
N ASN A 181 6.68 15.20 -21.87
CA ASN A 181 7.22 16.12 -22.86
C ASN A 181 8.04 15.35 -23.89
N LEU A 182 7.35 14.70 -24.83
CA LEU A 182 8.00 14.01 -25.94
C LEU A 182 8.72 15.01 -26.85
N CYS A 183 9.93 14.63 -27.27
CA CYS A 183 10.68 15.37 -28.26
C CYS A 183 10.84 14.52 -29.53
N THR A 184 10.92 15.18 -30.68
CA THR A 184 11.20 14.53 -31.96
C THR A 184 12.68 14.70 -32.30
N CYS A 185 13.29 13.70 -32.92
CA CYS A 185 14.67 13.82 -33.40
C CYS A 185 14.68 14.71 -34.66
N GLU A 186 15.63 15.62 -34.75
CA GLU A 186 15.76 16.53 -35.90
C GLU A 186 15.80 15.75 -37.22
N GLY A 187 14.91 16.10 -38.15
CA GLY A 187 14.85 15.48 -39.48
C GLY A 187 14.19 14.09 -39.56
N THR A 188 13.62 13.57 -38.47
CA THR A 188 12.92 12.27 -38.46
C THR A 188 11.56 12.35 -37.74
N LEU A 189 10.71 11.33 -37.93
CA LEU A 189 9.48 11.14 -37.15
C LEU A 189 9.72 10.37 -35.84
N ASP A 190 10.97 10.00 -35.52
CA ASP A 190 11.25 9.24 -34.30
C ASP A 190 11.19 10.13 -33.07
N CYS A 191 10.45 9.68 -32.06
CA CYS A 191 10.31 10.34 -30.76
C CYS A 191 11.33 9.82 -29.74
N TYR A 192 11.71 10.67 -28.79
CA TYR A 192 12.49 10.28 -27.62
C TYR A 192 11.97 10.96 -26.34
N ILE A 193 12.32 10.37 -25.20
CA ILE A 193 12.05 10.95 -23.89
C ILE A 193 13.34 11.61 -23.37
N PRO A 194 13.35 12.93 -23.13
CA PRO A 194 14.46 13.59 -22.46
C PRO A 194 14.61 13.04 -21.03
N ALA A 195 15.81 12.62 -20.68
CA ALA A 195 16.13 12.09 -19.36
C ALA A 195 17.52 12.54 -18.89
N ARG A 196 17.82 12.31 -17.62
CA ARG A 196 19.18 12.39 -17.09
C ARG A 196 19.59 11.08 -16.47
N CYS A 197 20.82 10.69 -16.75
CA CYS A 197 21.43 9.50 -16.21
C CYS A 197 22.59 9.87 -15.29
N PHE A 198 22.50 9.42 -14.04
CA PHE A 198 23.54 9.51 -13.05
C PHE A 198 24.69 8.57 -13.40
N SER A 199 25.92 9.10 -13.33
CA SER A 199 27.13 8.33 -13.56
C SER A 199 27.95 8.22 -12.28
N LEU A 200 28.10 6.98 -11.80
CA LEU A 200 28.96 6.65 -10.67
C LEU A 200 30.41 7.06 -10.92
N GLU A 201 30.89 6.89 -12.16
CA GLU A 201 32.24 7.25 -12.57
C GLU A 201 32.49 8.76 -12.46
N ARG A 202 31.50 9.59 -12.83
CA ARG A 202 31.60 11.04 -12.67
C ARG A 202 31.60 11.45 -11.19
N LEU A 203 30.83 10.76 -10.35
CA LEU A 203 30.89 10.96 -8.90
C LEU A 203 32.29 10.62 -8.37
N CYS A 204 32.80 9.41 -8.63
CA CYS A 204 34.13 8.99 -8.17
C CYS A 204 35.25 9.89 -8.70
N SER A 205 35.18 10.32 -9.96
CA SER A 205 36.17 11.23 -10.55
C SER A 205 36.19 12.60 -9.88
N HIS A 206 35.04 13.08 -9.39
CA HIS A 206 34.96 14.32 -8.62
C HIS A 206 35.67 14.23 -7.26
N PHE A 207 35.70 13.04 -6.67
CA PHE A 207 36.35 12.75 -5.39
C PHE A 207 37.70 12.07 -5.59
N SER A 208 38.60 12.68 -6.36
CA SER A 208 39.98 12.20 -6.57
C SER A 208 40.08 10.76 -7.08
N HIS A 209 39.19 10.36 -8.00
CA HIS A 209 39.10 8.99 -8.51
C HIS A 209 38.89 7.94 -7.41
N MET A 210 38.02 8.25 -6.44
CA MET A 210 37.68 7.36 -5.33
C MET A 210 37.30 5.95 -5.80
N ASN A 211 37.81 4.94 -5.10
CA ASN A 211 37.46 3.54 -5.37
C ASN A 211 35.94 3.31 -5.17
N LYS A 212 35.27 2.80 -6.22
CA LYS A 212 33.83 2.49 -6.21
C LYS A 212 33.45 1.53 -5.06
N ALA A 213 34.35 0.64 -4.67
CA ALA A 213 34.13 -0.32 -3.57
C ALA A 213 33.86 0.36 -2.21
N LEU A 214 34.22 1.64 -2.04
CA LEU A 214 33.99 2.42 -0.81
C LEU A 214 32.56 2.97 -0.72
N LEU A 215 31.79 2.98 -1.81
CA LEU A 215 30.46 3.59 -1.84
C LEU A 215 29.42 2.84 -1.00
N PRO A 216 29.39 1.49 -0.95
CA PRO A 216 28.55 0.76 0.01
C PRO A 216 28.85 1.17 1.45
N LEU A 217 30.13 1.32 1.82
CA LEU A 217 30.51 1.78 3.16
C LEU A 217 30.03 3.22 3.43
N PHE A 218 30.15 4.11 2.44
CA PHE A 218 29.57 5.45 2.51
C PHE A 218 28.07 5.41 2.81
N ALA A 219 27.32 4.57 2.09
CA ALA A 219 25.88 4.45 2.23
C ALA A 219 25.47 4.02 3.65
N VAL A 220 26.13 2.97 4.16
CA VAL A 220 25.90 2.45 5.51
C VAL A 220 26.26 3.51 6.58
N MET A 221 27.38 4.22 6.42
CA MET A 221 27.83 5.22 7.40
C MET A 221 26.99 6.50 7.41
N ASN A 222 26.47 6.92 6.26
CA ASN A 222 25.66 8.13 6.14
C ASN A 222 24.23 7.94 6.68
N GLY A 223 23.78 6.70 6.81
CA GLY A 223 22.42 6.34 7.22
C GLY A 223 21.57 6.00 5.99
N ASN A 224 21.54 4.72 5.66
CA ASN A 224 20.62 4.13 4.70
C ASN A 224 19.35 3.63 5.42
N ASP A 225 18.42 3.02 4.68
CA ASP A 225 17.13 2.57 5.23
C ASP A 225 17.25 1.46 6.31
N TYR A 226 18.46 0.93 6.53
CA TYR A 226 18.76 -0.25 7.34
C TYR A 226 19.40 0.09 8.69
N ILE A 227 20.11 1.22 8.78
CA ILE A 227 20.99 1.52 9.93
C ILE A 227 20.91 2.97 10.38
N ASN A 228 20.58 3.17 11.66
CA ASN A 228 20.86 4.40 12.39
C ASN A 228 21.65 4.05 13.65
N LEU A 229 22.98 4.16 13.59
CA LEU A 229 23.88 3.76 14.68
C LEU A 229 24.25 4.97 15.55
N PRO A 230 23.82 5.00 16.84
CA PRO A 230 24.35 5.96 17.81
C PRO A 230 25.88 5.86 17.96
N ALA A 231 26.45 4.68 17.72
CA ALA A 231 27.89 4.46 17.73
C ALA A 231 28.60 5.25 16.62
N LEU A 232 28.00 5.40 15.44
CA LEU A 232 28.58 6.21 14.37
C LEU A 232 28.55 7.70 14.70
N GLU A 233 27.61 8.18 15.51
CA GLU A 233 27.62 9.56 16.00
C GLU A 233 28.84 9.84 16.90
N THR A 234 29.36 8.82 17.60
CA THR A 234 30.64 8.91 18.32
C THR A 234 31.83 9.07 17.36
N PHE A 235 31.78 8.44 16.19
CA PHE A 235 32.76 8.67 15.13
C PHE A 235 32.63 10.09 14.55
N PHE A 236 31.42 10.51 14.16
CA PHE A 236 31.17 11.83 13.55
C PHE A 236 31.51 13.00 14.48
N SER A 237 31.39 12.83 15.80
CA SER A 237 31.80 13.86 16.77
C SER A 237 33.31 14.00 16.95
N LYS A 238 34.10 12.98 16.59
CA LYS A 238 35.57 12.96 16.78
C LYS A 238 36.36 13.14 15.48
N VAL A 239 35.80 12.71 14.35
CA VAL A 239 36.48 12.79 13.05
C VAL A 239 36.45 14.22 12.51
N ARG A 240 37.59 14.70 12.00
CA ARG A 240 37.66 15.96 11.26
C ARG A 240 37.37 15.67 9.80
N LEU A 241 36.12 15.88 9.38
CA LEU A 241 35.75 15.73 7.97
C LEU A 241 36.30 16.92 7.16
N PRO A 242 37.05 16.69 6.07
CA PRO A 242 37.48 17.75 5.18
C PRO A 242 36.29 18.33 4.43
N VAL A 243 35.75 19.44 4.93
CA VAL A 243 34.68 20.19 4.28
C VAL A 243 35.31 21.12 3.24
N GLY A 244 35.14 20.80 1.96
CA GLY A 244 35.51 21.71 0.87
C GLY A 244 34.74 23.02 1.01
N GLY A 245 35.38 24.16 0.70
CA GLY A 245 34.76 25.48 0.82
C GLY A 245 33.50 25.59 -0.03
N SER A 246 32.33 25.65 0.60
CA SER A 246 31.09 26.08 -0.04
C SER A 246 30.14 26.71 0.97
N GLY A 247 29.64 27.90 0.64
CA GLY A 247 28.77 28.70 1.50
C GLY A 247 27.35 28.15 1.64
N TRP A 248 26.68 28.52 2.73
CA TRP A 248 25.22 28.48 2.93
C TRP A 248 24.46 27.17 2.60
N ARG A 249 25.09 25.98 2.66
CA ARG A 249 24.40 24.69 2.44
C ARG A 249 24.09 23.95 3.74
N GLY A 250 23.00 23.20 3.75
CA GLY A 250 22.47 22.52 4.95
C GLY A 250 23.42 21.48 5.54
N ARG A 251 23.33 21.25 6.88
CA ARG A 251 24.22 20.34 7.64
C ARG A 251 24.37 18.93 7.03
N LYS A 252 23.32 18.40 6.39
CA LYS A 252 23.34 17.06 5.78
C LYS A 252 24.24 16.98 4.55
N HIS A 253 24.26 18.00 3.71
CA HIS A 253 25.12 18.03 2.51
C HIS A 253 26.58 18.16 2.89
N VAL A 254 26.88 18.95 3.92
CA VAL A 254 28.22 19.06 4.52
C VAL A 254 28.71 17.70 5.02
N ARG A 255 27.84 16.93 5.68
CA ARG A 255 28.16 15.55 6.13
C ARG A 255 28.45 14.62 4.95
N ILE A 256 27.61 14.63 3.91
CA ILE A 256 27.81 13.80 2.71
C ILE A 256 29.14 14.13 2.03
N GLN A 257 29.38 15.41 1.73
CA GLN A 257 30.60 15.85 1.06
C GLN A 257 31.85 15.56 1.90
N GLY A 258 31.79 15.83 3.20
CA GLY A 258 32.89 15.55 4.13
C GLY A 258 33.20 14.05 4.24
N LEU A 259 32.18 13.20 4.26
CA LEU A 259 32.36 11.74 4.32
C LEU A 259 32.91 11.17 3.00
N LEU A 260 32.43 11.64 1.85
CA LEU A 260 32.96 11.23 0.53
C LEU A 260 34.42 11.66 0.37
N ASN A 261 34.76 12.90 0.73
CA ASN A 261 36.16 13.37 0.75
C ASN A 261 37.01 12.58 1.75
N TRP A 262 36.47 12.19 2.91
CA TRP A 262 37.24 11.40 3.88
C TRP A 262 37.50 10.00 3.33
N LEU A 263 36.48 9.34 2.77
CA LEU A 263 36.59 8.01 2.19
C LEU A 263 37.54 7.96 0.99
N SER A 264 37.64 9.02 0.19
CA SER A 264 38.51 9.06 -0.99
C SER A 264 40.00 8.92 -0.69
N HIS A 265 40.43 8.96 0.58
CA HIS A 265 41.82 8.78 0.98
C HIS A 265 42.21 7.31 1.22
N PHE A 266 41.24 6.38 1.26
CA PHE A 266 41.50 4.96 1.51
C PHE A 266 41.55 4.17 0.22
N ALA A 267 42.35 3.10 0.20
CA ALA A 267 42.45 2.22 -0.96
C ALA A 267 41.25 1.27 -1.07
N ASP A 268 40.78 0.75 0.06
CA ASP A 268 39.73 -0.26 0.13
C ASP A 268 38.84 -0.12 1.38
N PRO A 269 37.66 -0.77 1.41
CA PRO A 269 36.72 -0.65 2.53
C PRO A 269 37.26 -1.19 3.86
N THR A 270 38.15 -2.18 3.85
CA THR A 270 38.71 -2.78 5.07
C THR A 270 39.58 -1.76 5.79
N GLU A 271 40.43 -1.05 5.04
CA GLU A 271 41.25 0.05 5.58
C GLU A 271 40.39 1.17 6.16
N ALA A 272 39.32 1.55 5.46
CA ALA A 272 38.40 2.58 5.92
C ALA A 272 37.67 2.16 7.22
N ILE A 273 37.17 0.92 7.28
CA ILE A 273 36.52 0.35 8.47
C ILE A 273 37.49 0.34 9.65
N ASP A 274 38.72 -0.13 9.47
CA ASP A 274 39.74 -0.15 10.53
C ASP A 274 39.99 1.25 11.10
N ASN A 275 39.94 2.29 10.25
CA ASN A 275 40.05 3.67 10.70
C ASN A 275 38.82 4.15 11.47
N VAL A 276 37.59 3.78 11.07
CA VAL A 276 36.37 4.07 11.85
C VAL A 276 36.46 3.46 13.25
N LEU A 277 36.88 2.19 13.34
CA LEU A 277 36.93 1.45 14.59
C LEU A 277 37.91 2.04 15.63
N LYS A 278 38.94 2.80 15.20
CA LYS A 278 39.87 3.50 16.10
C LYS A 278 39.16 4.49 17.03
N TYR A 279 38.03 5.07 16.60
CA TYR A 279 37.26 6.06 17.37
C TYR A 279 36.27 5.45 18.36
N LEU A 280 36.06 4.14 18.28
CA LEU A 280 35.08 3.36 19.04
C LEU A 280 35.75 2.61 20.21
N LYS A 281 34.94 2.26 21.23
CA LYS A 281 35.43 1.54 22.41
C LYS A 281 35.81 0.11 22.03
N LYS A 282 36.85 -0.43 22.67
CA LYS A 282 37.43 -1.75 22.32
C LYS A 282 36.41 -2.90 22.27
N HIS A 283 35.41 -2.90 23.16
CA HIS A 283 34.39 -3.96 23.21
C HIS A 283 33.31 -3.85 22.13
N GLU A 284 33.12 -2.68 21.50
CA GLU A 284 32.10 -2.43 20.48
C GLU A 284 32.65 -2.67 19.06
N ARG A 285 33.97 -2.87 18.91
CA ARG A 285 34.65 -2.85 17.59
C ARG A 285 34.28 -4.02 16.68
N GLU A 286 34.29 -5.25 17.20
CA GLU A 286 34.00 -6.43 16.37
C GLU A 286 32.52 -6.48 15.96
N GLU A 287 31.61 -6.16 16.88
CA GLU A 287 30.17 -6.07 16.58
C GLU A 287 29.89 -5.02 15.49
N ILE A 288 30.51 -3.83 15.59
CA ILE A 288 30.33 -2.78 14.59
C ILE A 288 30.99 -3.16 13.26
N ARG A 289 32.14 -3.86 13.28
CA ARG A 289 32.78 -4.37 12.05
C ARG A 289 31.84 -5.33 11.32
N GLU A 290 31.34 -6.35 12.01
CA GLU A 290 30.41 -7.34 11.43
C GLU A 290 29.15 -6.67 10.91
N LEU A 291 28.60 -5.69 11.64
CA LEU A 291 27.43 -4.94 11.21
C LEU A 291 27.70 -4.10 9.94
N LEU A 292 28.85 -3.41 9.85
CA LEU A 292 29.22 -2.64 8.67
C LEU A 292 29.40 -3.57 7.46
N CYS A 293 30.14 -4.67 7.61
CA CYS A 293 30.37 -5.64 6.53
C CYS A 293 29.06 -6.26 6.04
N SER A 294 28.25 -6.82 6.94
CA SER A 294 26.97 -7.46 6.60
C SER A 294 25.91 -6.50 6.03
N SER A 295 26.09 -5.19 6.20
CA SER A 295 25.20 -4.19 5.62
C SER A 295 25.67 -3.68 4.27
N MET A 296 26.96 -3.83 3.95
CA MET A 296 27.49 -3.57 2.61
C MET A 296 27.08 -4.66 1.61
N GLU A 297 26.86 -5.90 2.09
CA GLU A 297 26.34 -7.02 1.29
C GLU A 297 25.00 -6.70 0.59
N GLU A 298 24.22 -5.74 1.11
CA GLU A 298 22.97 -5.28 0.48
C GLU A 298 23.20 -4.58 -0.87
N TYR A 299 24.44 -4.12 -1.15
CA TYR A 299 24.81 -3.50 -2.42
C TYR A 299 25.48 -4.48 -3.39
N GLU A 300 25.60 -5.76 -3.02
CA GLU A 300 26.15 -6.82 -3.86
C GLU A 300 25.09 -7.43 -4.79
N GLN A 301 25.56 -8.17 -5.81
CA GLN A 301 24.71 -8.84 -6.78
C GLN A 301 23.73 -9.78 -6.08
N SER A 302 22.50 -9.82 -6.60
CA SER A 302 21.48 -10.75 -6.14
C SER A 302 21.81 -12.17 -6.56
N ASP A 303 21.37 -13.13 -5.76
CA ASP A 303 21.36 -14.54 -6.10
C ASP A 303 20.17 -14.93 -7.01
N VAL A 304 19.21 -14.01 -7.21
CA VAL A 304 18.03 -14.20 -8.05
C VAL A 304 18.37 -13.93 -9.52
N ASN A 305 18.04 -14.88 -10.40
CA ASN A 305 18.10 -14.66 -11.85
C ASN A 305 16.74 -14.22 -12.40
N LEU A 306 16.51 -12.91 -12.44
CA LEU A 306 15.27 -12.36 -13.03
C LEU A 306 15.20 -12.54 -14.56
N GLU A 307 16.32 -12.77 -15.25
CA GLU A 307 16.27 -13.04 -16.69
C GLU A 307 15.55 -14.36 -16.97
N ASP A 308 15.85 -15.41 -16.20
CA ASP A 308 15.16 -16.70 -16.31
C ASP A 308 13.66 -16.55 -16.04
N PHE A 309 13.26 -15.65 -15.14
CA PHE A 309 11.85 -15.36 -14.91
C PHE A 309 11.21 -14.71 -16.14
N PHE A 310 11.82 -13.67 -16.69
CA PHE A 310 11.24 -12.96 -17.85
C PHE A 310 11.27 -13.79 -19.15
N GLN A 311 12.17 -14.77 -19.27
CA GLN A 311 12.26 -15.66 -20.43
C GLN A 311 11.41 -16.92 -20.27
N ASN A 312 11.48 -17.58 -19.10
CA ASN A 312 10.97 -18.93 -18.88
C ASN A 312 9.88 -19.00 -17.80
N GLY A 313 9.62 -17.91 -17.07
CA GLY A 313 8.65 -17.85 -15.97
C GLY A 313 9.14 -18.44 -14.65
N THR A 314 10.42 -18.81 -14.56
CA THR A 314 11.03 -19.44 -13.38
C THR A 314 11.59 -18.39 -12.43
N TYR A 315 11.13 -18.37 -11.18
CA TYR A 315 11.68 -17.52 -10.13
C TYR A 315 12.32 -18.41 -9.05
N GLU A 316 13.63 -18.29 -8.86
CA GLU A 316 14.35 -19.01 -7.81
C GLU A 316 15.29 -18.09 -7.05
N SER A 317 15.36 -18.29 -5.73
CA SER A 317 16.30 -17.62 -4.83
C SER A 317 16.78 -18.60 -3.75
N GLN A 318 17.93 -18.34 -3.14
CA GLN A 318 18.43 -19.10 -2.00
C GLN A 318 17.44 -19.08 -0.84
N VAL A 319 16.74 -17.96 -0.64
CA VAL A 319 15.71 -17.81 0.39
C VAL A 319 14.53 -18.73 0.10
N THR A 320 14.01 -18.71 -1.13
CA THR A 320 12.85 -19.53 -1.52
C THR A 320 13.16 -21.03 -1.48
N ARG A 321 14.39 -21.44 -1.84
CA ARG A 321 14.87 -22.83 -1.68
C ARG A 321 14.91 -23.30 -0.23
N LYS A 322 15.18 -22.40 0.74
CA LYS A 322 15.27 -22.73 2.17
C LYS A 322 13.90 -22.81 2.87
N LEU A 323 12.89 -22.13 2.36
CA LEU A 323 11.61 -21.95 3.05
C LEU A 323 10.60 -23.09 2.82
N GLU A 324 10.92 -24.08 1.97
CA GLU A 324 10.07 -25.23 1.63
C GLU A 324 8.60 -24.87 1.32
N LEU A 325 8.38 -23.69 0.71
CA LEU A 325 7.05 -23.24 0.32
C LEU A 325 6.52 -24.04 -0.87
N PRO A 326 5.20 -24.27 -0.98
CA PRO A 326 4.62 -24.91 -2.15
C PRO A 326 4.97 -24.15 -3.43
N GLN A 327 5.37 -24.88 -4.48
CA GLN A 327 5.81 -24.30 -5.76
C GLN A 327 4.77 -23.36 -6.37
N TRP A 328 3.48 -23.75 -6.32
CA TRP A 328 2.38 -22.92 -6.83
C TRP A 328 2.35 -21.53 -6.19
N MET A 329 2.73 -21.43 -4.90
CA MET A 329 2.71 -20.19 -4.13
C MET A 329 3.88 -19.29 -4.51
N LEU A 330 5.07 -19.87 -4.71
CA LEU A 330 6.25 -19.14 -5.18
C LEU A 330 6.00 -18.52 -6.56
N GLU A 331 5.45 -19.30 -7.49
CA GLU A 331 5.09 -18.82 -8.82
C GLU A 331 3.99 -17.76 -8.77
N ALA A 332 2.96 -17.96 -7.95
CA ALA A 332 1.87 -17.00 -7.81
C ALA A 332 2.33 -15.70 -7.15
N LEU A 333 3.26 -15.76 -6.18
CA LEU A 333 3.90 -14.57 -5.62
C LEU A 333 4.71 -13.85 -6.70
N ALA A 334 5.60 -14.54 -7.42
CA ALA A 334 6.47 -13.95 -8.44
C ALA A 334 5.71 -13.31 -9.61
N LYS A 335 4.61 -13.92 -10.04
CA LYS A 335 3.70 -13.38 -11.06
C LYS A 335 2.78 -12.27 -10.53
N GLY A 336 2.82 -11.98 -9.23
CA GLY A 336 1.97 -10.99 -8.57
C GLY A 336 0.50 -11.43 -8.46
N HIS A 337 0.18 -12.72 -8.59
CA HIS A 337 -1.17 -13.24 -8.34
C HIS A 337 -1.49 -13.36 -6.84
N LEU A 338 -0.46 -13.49 -5.99
CA LEU A 338 -0.60 -13.39 -4.54
C LEU A 338 0.00 -12.08 -4.02
N SER A 339 -0.67 -11.50 -3.03
CA SER A 339 -0.19 -10.30 -2.34
C SER A 339 0.96 -10.64 -1.38
N PRO A 340 1.98 -9.75 -1.24
CA PRO A 340 2.98 -9.83 -0.17
C PRO A 340 2.42 -9.97 1.23
N PHE A 341 1.19 -9.50 1.45
CA PHE A 341 0.47 -9.71 2.72
C PHE A 341 0.42 -11.21 3.11
N ILE A 342 0.30 -12.10 2.12
CA ILE A 342 0.21 -13.54 2.32
C ILE A 342 1.55 -14.10 2.80
N SER A 343 2.66 -13.75 2.14
CA SER A 343 4.01 -14.19 2.54
C SER A 343 4.41 -13.62 3.90
N ASP A 344 4.12 -12.33 4.17
CA ASP A 344 4.37 -11.69 5.47
C ASP A 344 3.61 -12.39 6.61
N ALA A 345 2.33 -12.71 6.40
CA ALA A 345 1.51 -13.40 7.39
C ALA A 345 1.99 -14.83 7.65
N LEU A 346 2.39 -15.56 6.60
CA LEU A 346 2.87 -16.94 6.71
C LEU A 346 4.24 -17.04 7.38
N LEU A 347 5.20 -16.24 6.90
CA LEU A 347 6.63 -16.37 7.22
C LEU A 347 7.03 -15.49 8.40
N LEU A 348 6.67 -14.21 8.39
CA LEU A 348 7.05 -13.26 9.44
C LEU A 348 6.09 -13.28 10.62
N ARG A 349 4.92 -13.95 10.48
CA ARG A 349 3.83 -13.99 11.46
C ARG A 349 3.42 -12.58 11.91
N ARG A 350 3.53 -11.60 11.01
CA ARG A 350 3.20 -10.19 11.27
C ARG A 350 2.78 -9.48 10.02
N THR A 351 1.92 -8.46 10.16
CA THR A 351 1.48 -7.61 9.05
C THR A 351 1.34 -6.16 9.53
N ILE A 352 1.57 -5.20 8.63
CA ILE A 352 1.30 -3.78 8.89
C ILE A 352 0.11 -3.38 8.03
N LEU A 353 -1.00 -3.01 8.66
CA LEU A 353 -2.21 -2.60 7.96
C LEU A 353 -2.06 -1.16 7.48
N HIS A 354 -2.26 -0.93 6.18
CA HIS A 354 -2.07 0.38 5.58
C HIS A 354 -3.21 1.33 5.96
N VAL A 355 -2.87 2.44 6.59
CA VAL A 355 -3.82 3.49 6.96
C VAL A 355 -4.41 4.18 5.74
N GLN A 356 -5.70 4.54 5.82
CA GLN A 356 -6.41 5.34 4.83
C GLN A 356 -6.72 6.73 5.40
N VAL A 357 -7.18 7.65 4.54
CA VAL A 357 -7.70 8.96 4.99
C VAL A 357 -9.12 8.76 5.52
N GLU A 358 -9.23 8.54 6.83
CA GLU A 358 -10.47 8.15 7.49
C GLU A 358 -10.68 8.85 8.84
N HIS A 359 -11.81 8.56 9.50
CA HIS A 359 -12.16 9.12 10.80
C HIS A 359 -11.32 8.50 11.93
N MET A 360 -10.19 9.13 12.27
CA MET A 360 -9.22 8.59 13.24
C MET A 360 -9.77 8.41 14.67
N GLN A 361 -10.81 9.13 15.09
CA GLN A 361 -11.43 8.92 16.40
C GLN A 361 -12.26 7.63 16.49
N ARG A 362 -12.61 7.01 15.35
CA ARG A 362 -13.27 5.70 15.31
C ARG A 362 -12.22 4.58 15.32
N PRO A 363 -12.60 3.33 15.65
CA PRO A 363 -11.76 2.16 15.39
C PRO A 363 -11.24 2.13 13.94
N SER A 364 -10.17 1.38 13.68
CA SER A 364 -9.61 1.23 12.34
C SER A 364 -10.66 0.78 11.31
N ALA A 365 -10.63 1.30 10.08
CA ALA A 365 -11.43 0.73 9.00
C ALA A 365 -11.08 -0.74 8.76
N HIS A 366 -9.88 -1.18 9.12
CA HIS A 366 -9.49 -2.58 9.03
C HIS A 366 -10.23 -3.49 10.01
N THR A 367 -10.88 -2.95 11.06
CA THR A 367 -11.61 -3.76 12.05
C THR A 367 -12.73 -4.57 11.41
N VAL A 368 -13.46 -4.02 10.43
CA VAL A 368 -14.56 -4.74 9.77
C VAL A 368 -14.07 -5.98 9.00
N ALA A 369 -12.84 -5.94 8.48
CA ALA A 369 -12.26 -7.03 7.69
C ALA A 369 -11.50 -8.05 8.54
N LEU A 370 -11.48 -7.91 9.87
CA LEU A 370 -10.77 -8.81 10.78
C LEU A 370 -11.19 -10.29 10.60
N PRO A 371 -12.48 -10.65 10.53
CA PRO A 371 -12.88 -12.06 10.35
C PRO A 371 -12.38 -12.65 9.03
N ILE A 372 -12.31 -11.86 7.95
CA ILE A 372 -11.73 -12.31 6.67
C ILE A 372 -10.24 -12.62 6.85
N ARG A 373 -9.49 -11.74 7.55
CA ARG A 373 -8.08 -11.98 7.87
C ARG A 373 -7.88 -13.21 8.74
N GLN A 374 -8.74 -13.47 9.72
CA GLN A 374 -8.65 -14.69 10.54
C GLN A 374 -8.80 -15.97 9.73
N VAL A 375 -9.63 -15.97 8.68
CA VAL A 375 -9.74 -17.10 7.73
C VAL A 375 -8.47 -17.23 6.89
N ILE A 376 -7.92 -16.13 6.38
CA ILE A 376 -6.63 -16.14 5.67
C ILE A 376 -5.53 -16.73 6.56
N TYR A 377 -5.40 -16.25 7.80
CA TYR A 377 -4.42 -16.78 8.75
C TYR A 377 -4.69 -18.25 9.10
N GLY A 378 -5.95 -18.67 9.17
CA GLY A 378 -6.32 -20.08 9.35
C GLY A 378 -5.84 -20.96 8.21
N LEU A 379 -6.04 -20.53 6.95
CA LEU A 379 -5.55 -21.23 5.75
C LEU A 379 -4.02 -21.34 5.72
N LEU A 380 -3.32 -20.29 6.15
CA LEU A 380 -1.86 -20.25 6.12
C LEU A 380 -1.21 -21.02 7.27
N LEU A 381 -1.80 -21.02 8.46
CA LEU A 381 -1.07 -21.37 9.69
C LEU A 381 -1.62 -22.58 10.46
N ASN A 382 -2.84 -23.05 10.17
CA ASN A 382 -3.44 -24.16 10.93
C ASN A 382 -2.84 -25.54 10.55
N ALA A 383 -1.99 -25.62 9.52
CA ALA A 383 -1.31 -26.85 9.09
C ALA A 383 -0.25 -27.37 10.09
N SER A 384 0.27 -26.50 10.95
CA SER A 384 1.41 -26.79 11.85
C SER A 384 1.04 -27.52 13.16
N GLN A 385 -0.20 -27.98 13.36
CA GLN A 385 -0.64 -28.50 14.66
C GLN A 385 -0.32 -29.98 14.95
N ASN A 386 0.17 -30.79 14.01
CA ASN A 386 0.39 -32.23 14.23
C ASN A 386 1.76 -32.80 13.75
N SER A 387 2.83 -32.00 13.78
CA SER A 387 4.19 -32.59 13.74
C SER A 387 4.69 -32.79 15.16
N GLU A 388 4.41 -33.98 15.69
CA GLU A 388 5.25 -34.82 16.57
C GLU A 388 4.36 -35.69 17.48
N VAL A 389 4.22 -36.95 17.06
CA VAL A 389 3.80 -38.05 17.91
C VAL A 389 4.95 -38.31 18.89
N THR A 390 5.03 -37.50 19.94
CA THR A 390 5.86 -37.81 21.12
C THR A 390 5.20 -37.23 22.37
N SER A 391 4.67 -38.14 23.20
CA SER A 391 4.17 -37.97 24.57
C SER A 391 2.86 -37.17 24.82
N PRO A 392 1.83 -37.79 25.44
CA PRO A 392 0.60 -37.12 25.86
C PRO A 392 0.80 -36.46 27.22
N SER A 393 1.44 -35.29 27.26
CA SER A 393 1.32 -34.43 28.44
C SER A 393 1.47 -32.95 28.06
N LYS A 394 0.37 -32.20 28.22
CA LYS A 394 0.23 -30.74 28.10
C LYS A 394 0.39 -30.13 26.69
N GLN A 395 -0.40 -30.57 25.71
CA GLN A 395 -0.68 -29.73 24.52
C GLN A 395 -1.70 -28.66 24.91
N SER A 396 -1.29 -27.40 25.01
CA SER A 396 -2.25 -26.30 25.01
C SER A 396 -2.82 -26.17 23.59
N ASN A 397 -4.13 -26.35 23.41
CA ASN A 397 -4.89 -26.08 22.17
C ASN A 397 -4.88 -24.57 21.81
N LYS A 398 -3.70 -23.97 21.66
CA LYS A 398 -3.56 -22.54 21.37
C LYS A 398 -3.43 -22.35 19.87
N LEU A 399 -4.45 -21.72 19.27
CA LEU A 399 -4.45 -21.35 17.86
C LEU A 399 -3.22 -20.48 17.54
N PRO A 400 -2.59 -20.62 16.35
CA PRO A 400 -1.53 -19.73 15.92
C PRO A 400 -1.98 -18.26 15.98
N ILE A 401 -1.02 -17.36 16.15
CA ILE A 401 -1.27 -15.93 16.30
C ILE A 401 -0.44 -15.17 15.28
N VAL A 402 -1.05 -14.15 14.67
CA VAL A 402 -0.38 -13.18 13.80
C VAL A 402 -0.33 -11.82 14.51
N ARG A 403 0.82 -11.15 14.43
CA ARG A 403 1.05 -9.83 15.00
C ARG A 403 0.67 -8.73 14.01
N GLU A 404 -0.46 -8.07 14.21
CA GLU A 404 -0.89 -6.95 13.36
C GLU A 404 -0.42 -5.60 13.94
N PHE A 405 0.03 -4.70 13.07
CA PHE A 405 0.29 -3.30 13.39
C PHE A 405 -0.74 -2.44 12.69
N ASP A 406 -1.53 -1.72 13.46
CA ASP A 406 -2.62 -0.90 12.96
C ASP A 406 -2.72 0.40 13.76
N ARG A 407 -3.49 1.36 13.26
CA ARG A 407 -3.75 2.61 13.97
C ARG A 407 -4.68 2.39 15.17
N ILE A 408 -4.33 3.03 16.27
CA ILE A 408 -5.28 3.42 17.32
C ILE A 408 -5.19 4.93 17.41
N GLN A 409 -6.26 5.59 16.97
CA GLN A 409 -6.27 7.02 16.72
C GLN A 409 -5.09 7.45 15.83
N LYS A 410 -4.18 8.25 16.36
CA LYS A 410 -3.02 8.80 15.64
C LYS A 410 -1.75 8.00 15.87
N THR A 411 -1.82 6.85 16.56
CA THR A 411 -0.63 6.09 16.95
C THR A 411 -0.65 4.70 16.34
N LEU A 412 0.52 4.19 15.98
CA LEU A 412 0.67 2.79 15.58
C LEU A 412 0.71 1.91 16.82
N LYS A 413 -0.15 0.89 16.88
CA LYS A 413 -0.21 -0.08 17.96
C LYS A 413 -0.14 -1.49 17.40
N LYS A 414 0.46 -2.39 18.19
CA LYS A 414 0.52 -3.80 17.88
C LYS A 414 -0.67 -4.52 18.53
N SER A 415 -1.25 -5.48 17.84
CA SER A 415 -2.27 -6.39 18.34
C SER A 415 -1.94 -7.83 17.94
N PHE A 416 -2.59 -8.79 18.58
CA PHE A 416 -2.40 -10.21 18.37
C PHE A 416 -3.71 -10.81 17.90
N VAL A 417 -3.72 -11.30 16.67
CA VAL A 417 -4.92 -11.86 16.05
C VAL A 417 -4.77 -13.38 16.01
N PRO A 418 -5.61 -14.15 16.72
CA PRO A 418 -5.62 -15.59 16.61
C PRO A 418 -6.20 -15.99 15.25
N THR A 419 -5.75 -17.12 14.71
CA THR A 419 -6.39 -17.76 13.56
C THR A 419 -7.83 -18.18 13.92
N THR A 420 -8.63 -18.47 12.90
CA THR A 420 -9.91 -19.16 13.09
C THR A 420 -9.78 -20.62 12.70
N MET A 421 -10.58 -21.49 13.30
CA MET A 421 -10.70 -22.87 12.84
C MET A 421 -11.40 -22.89 11.49
N LEU A 422 -10.79 -23.58 10.53
CA LEU A 422 -11.41 -23.81 9.24
C LEU A 422 -12.57 -24.81 9.40
N PRO A 423 -13.59 -24.76 8.53
CA PRO A 423 -14.65 -25.76 8.52
C PRO A 423 -14.05 -27.17 8.40
N LEU A 424 -14.52 -28.11 9.24
CA LEU A 424 -14.05 -29.51 9.26
C LEU A 424 -14.18 -30.20 7.90
N ASP A 425 -15.15 -29.77 7.09
CA ASP A 425 -15.46 -30.29 5.76
C ASP A 425 -14.61 -29.66 4.63
N PHE A 426 -13.76 -28.68 4.93
CA PHE A 426 -13.01 -27.97 3.89
C PHE A 426 -11.75 -28.73 3.42
N CYS A 427 -11.09 -29.45 4.31
CA CYS A 427 -9.89 -30.22 3.98
C CYS A 427 -9.73 -31.36 5.00
N GLU A 428 -9.95 -32.61 4.57
CA GLU A 428 -9.76 -33.79 5.43
C GLU A 428 -8.30 -33.97 5.84
N ASP A 429 -7.37 -33.60 4.94
CA ASP A 429 -5.93 -33.63 5.18
C ASP A 429 -5.45 -32.35 5.89
N HIS A 430 -4.73 -32.52 7.00
CA HIS A 430 -4.24 -31.44 7.87
C HIS A 430 -3.15 -30.53 7.25
N ARG A 431 -2.97 -30.51 5.92
CA ARG A 431 -2.02 -29.63 5.19
C ARG A 431 -2.74 -28.73 4.17
N PRO A 432 -3.63 -27.81 4.62
CA PRO A 432 -4.45 -27.01 3.71
C PRO A 432 -3.67 -26.21 2.67
N LEU A 433 -2.41 -25.83 2.91
CA LEU A 433 -1.66 -24.95 2.00
C LEU A 433 -1.00 -25.69 0.82
N ALA A 434 -0.50 -26.91 1.02
CA ALA A 434 0.22 -27.66 -0.02
C ALA A 434 -0.73 -28.15 -1.12
N ILE A 435 -1.90 -28.64 -0.72
CA ILE A 435 -2.95 -29.19 -1.60
C ILE A 435 -4.08 -28.19 -1.89
N LEU A 436 -3.93 -26.91 -1.50
CA LEU A 436 -5.01 -25.93 -1.59
C LEU A 436 -5.55 -25.78 -3.02
N THR A 437 -4.64 -25.84 -4.00
CA THR A 437 -4.96 -25.74 -5.43
C THR A 437 -5.68 -27.00 -5.96
N GLU A 438 -5.48 -28.14 -5.31
CA GLU A 438 -6.09 -29.44 -5.64
C GLU A 438 -7.52 -29.57 -5.07
N VAL A 439 -7.84 -28.83 -4.00
CA VAL A 439 -9.20 -28.77 -3.44
C VAL A 439 -10.20 -28.36 -4.54
N PRO A 440 -11.35 -29.05 -4.68
CA PRO A 440 -12.34 -28.73 -5.70
C PRO A 440 -12.75 -27.26 -5.68
N ARG A 441 -12.91 -26.67 -6.87
CA ARG A 441 -13.33 -25.26 -7.01
C ARG A 441 -14.63 -24.96 -6.26
N SER A 442 -15.56 -25.91 -6.20
CA SER A 442 -16.83 -25.80 -5.46
C SER A 442 -16.61 -25.57 -3.97
N ASP A 443 -15.66 -26.27 -3.35
CA ASP A 443 -15.41 -26.18 -1.91
C ASP A 443 -14.64 -24.91 -1.57
N ARG A 444 -13.69 -24.52 -2.42
CA ARG A 444 -13.01 -23.21 -2.35
C ARG A 444 -14.00 -22.05 -2.47
N LEU A 445 -14.94 -22.14 -3.42
CA LEU A 445 -16.02 -21.17 -3.56
C LEU A 445 -16.93 -21.16 -2.33
N LYS A 446 -17.30 -22.34 -1.80
CA LYS A 446 -18.13 -22.48 -0.60
C LYS A 446 -17.47 -21.82 0.61
N LEU A 447 -16.17 -22.01 0.81
CA LEU A 447 -15.43 -21.35 1.89
C LEU A 447 -15.43 -19.83 1.71
N LEU A 448 -15.08 -19.33 0.53
CA LEU A 448 -15.06 -17.89 0.24
C LEU A 448 -16.42 -17.24 0.52
N LEU A 449 -17.50 -17.82 -0.02
CA LEU A 449 -18.85 -17.31 0.16
C LEU A 449 -19.35 -17.44 1.61
N LYS A 450 -18.98 -18.51 2.32
CA LYS A 450 -19.25 -18.67 3.76
C LYS A 450 -18.55 -17.60 4.58
N THR A 451 -17.28 -17.29 4.29
CA THR A 451 -16.53 -16.22 4.96
C THR A 451 -17.16 -14.85 4.72
N LEU A 452 -17.68 -14.59 3.51
CA LEU A 452 -18.39 -13.37 3.19
C LEU A 452 -19.86 -13.37 3.62
N GLY A 453 -20.39 -14.48 4.13
CA GLY A 453 -21.78 -14.60 4.58
C GLY A 453 -22.82 -14.53 3.47
N VAL A 454 -22.45 -14.88 2.23
CA VAL A 454 -23.31 -14.76 1.04
C VAL A 454 -23.64 -16.12 0.43
N LYS A 455 -24.88 -16.30 -0.03
CA LYS A 455 -25.27 -17.50 -0.80
C LYS A 455 -25.01 -17.29 -2.29
N ALA A 456 -24.57 -18.33 -2.99
CA ALA A 456 -24.30 -18.25 -4.42
C ALA A 456 -25.51 -17.79 -5.27
N SER A 457 -26.74 -18.13 -4.85
CA SER A 457 -27.97 -17.72 -5.52
C SER A 457 -28.16 -16.19 -5.61
N ILE A 458 -27.60 -15.43 -4.67
CA ILE A 458 -27.69 -13.96 -4.65
C ILE A 458 -26.85 -13.34 -5.79
N LEU A 459 -25.80 -14.04 -6.23
CA LEU A 459 -24.86 -13.54 -7.24
C LEU A 459 -25.29 -13.90 -8.67
N GLN A 460 -26.15 -14.90 -8.85
CA GLN A 460 -26.61 -15.36 -10.18
C GLN A 460 -27.16 -14.27 -11.12
N PRO A 461 -27.94 -13.26 -10.66
CA PRO A 461 -28.43 -12.22 -11.56
C PRO A 461 -27.38 -11.13 -11.87
N ILE A 462 -26.24 -11.14 -11.18
CA ILE A 462 -25.19 -10.12 -11.31
C ILE A 462 -24.17 -10.55 -12.37
N PRO A 463 -23.59 -9.62 -13.16
CA PRO A 463 -22.47 -9.93 -14.05
C PRO A 463 -21.28 -10.54 -13.30
N ASN A 464 -20.69 -11.61 -13.84
CA ASN A 464 -19.62 -12.39 -13.20
C ASN A 464 -18.47 -11.55 -12.62
N PRO A 465 -17.92 -10.52 -13.31
CA PRO A 465 -16.83 -9.69 -12.75
C PRO A 465 -17.20 -8.92 -11.48
N LEU A 466 -18.50 -8.73 -11.22
CA LEU A 466 -19.02 -8.04 -10.04
C LEU A 466 -19.41 -9.00 -8.90
N TRP A 467 -19.26 -10.32 -9.07
CA TRP A 467 -19.62 -11.29 -8.03
C TRP A 467 -18.85 -11.08 -6.73
N LEU A 468 -17.53 -10.92 -6.78
CA LEU A 468 -16.72 -10.67 -5.58
C LEU A 468 -17.03 -9.29 -4.95
N PRO A 469 -17.06 -8.17 -5.70
CA PRO A 469 -17.46 -6.87 -5.17
C PRO A 469 -18.83 -6.87 -4.49
N VAL A 470 -19.83 -7.54 -5.09
CA VAL A 470 -21.17 -7.63 -4.49
C VAL A 470 -21.15 -8.50 -3.24
N ALA A 471 -20.46 -9.63 -3.24
CA ALA A 471 -20.34 -10.47 -2.05
C ALA A 471 -19.67 -9.72 -0.88
N VAL A 472 -18.61 -8.97 -1.17
CA VAL A 472 -17.95 -8.06 -0.21
C VAL A 472 -18.89 -6.95 0.25
N THR A 473 -19.73 -6.41 -0.63
CA THR A 473 -20.69 -5.35 -0.29
C THR A 473 -21.78 -5.86 0.64
N CYS A 474 -22.27 -7.09 0.44
CA CYS A 474 -23.18 -7.75 1.38
C CYS A 474 -22.52 -7.93 2.76
N TYR A 475 -21.28 -8.45 2.79
CA TYR A 475 -20.51 -8.60 4.03
C TYR A 475 -20.35 -7.26 4.76
N TRP A 476 -19.85 -6.24 4.06
CA TRP A 476 -19.63 -4.91 4.60
C TRP A 476 -20.92 -4.30 5.16
N THR A 477 -22.05 -4.45 4.46
CA THR A 477 -23.35 -3.94 4.93
C THR A 477 -23.75 -4.55 6.27
N HIS A 478 -23.43 -5.83 6.51
CA HIS A 478 -23.77 -6.52 7.75
C HIS A 478 -22.85 -6.15 8.93
N TYR A 479 -21.55 -6.00 8.67
CA TYR A 479 -20.52 -5.91 9.72
C TYR A 479 -19.93 -4.51 9.94
N SER A 480 -20.25 -3.52 9.10
CA SER A 480 -19.74 -2.15 9.25
C SER A 480 -20.13 -1.54 10.60
N GLU A 481 -19.21 -0.78 11.20
CA GLU A 481 -19.49 0.06 12.37
C GLU A 481 -18.85 1.44 12.17
N PRO A 482 -19.62 2.54 12.01
CA PRO A 482 -21.07 2.63 12.16
C PRO A 482 -21.83 1.93 11.03
N LYS A 483 -23.08 1.53 11.33
CA LYS A 483 -23.96 0.87 10.35
C LYS A 483 -24.07 1.64 9.04
N VAL A 484 -23.95 0.93 7.92
CA VAL A 484 -24.20 1.46 6.57
C VAL A 484 -25.62 2.00 6.48
N LYS A 485 -25.76 3.22 5.95
CA LYS A 485 -27.05 3.85 5.61
C LYS A 485 -27.38 3.62 4.15
N LEU A 486 -28.65 3.72 3.78
CA LEU A 486 -29.10 3.44 2.41
C LEU A 486 -28.35 4.27 1.37
N HIS A 487 -28.14 5.56 1.60
CA HIS A 487 -27.39 6.43 0.68
C HIS A 487 -25.92 6.02 0.51
N HIS A 488 -25.26 5.47 1.54
CA HIS A 488 -23.90 4.94 1.41
C HIS A 488 -23.88 3.76 0.44
N LEU A 489 -24.80 2.80 0.62
CA LEU A 489 -24.93 1.64 -0.26
C LEU A 489 -25.26 2.07 -1.69
N GLN A 490 -26.28 2.92 -1.88
CA GLN A 490 -26.70 3.39 -3.20
C GLN A 490 -25.56 4.12 -3.93
N ALA A 491 -24.81 4.98 -3.24
CA ALA A 491 -23.69 5.70 -3.84
C ALA A 491 -22.58 4.75 -4.31
N LEU A 492 -22.24 3.74 -3.51
CA LEU A 492 -21.24 2.74 -3.87
C LEU A 492 -21.68 1.92 -5.08
N LEU A 493 -22.93 1.46 -5.11
CA LEU A 493 -23.47 0.68 -6.23
C LEU A 493 -23.55 1.51 -7.53
N LEU A 494 -23.92 2.78 -7.44
CA LEU A 494 -23.85 3.70 -8.57
C LEU A 494 -22.42 3.92 -9.06
N GLY A 495 -21.43 3.91 -8.16
CA GLY A 495 -20.01 3.91 -8.51
C GLY A 495 -19.60 2.67 -9.33
N MET A 496 -20.10 1.49 -8.96
CA MET A 496 -19.88 0.26 -9.74
C MET A 496 -20.54 0.33 -11.12
N VAL A 497 -21.77 0.87 -11.20
CA VAL A 497 -22.48 1.09 -12.46
C VAL A 497 -21.72 2.10 -13.34
N PHE A 498 -21.15 3.15 -12.75
CA PHE A 498 -20.28 4.08 -13.47
C PHE A 498 -19.04 3.38 -14.05
N GLY A 499 -18.41 2.48 -13.29
CA GLY A 499 -17.31 1.66 -13.79
C GLY A 499 -17.72 0.79 -14.97
N GLU A 500 -18.90 0.17 -14.91
CA GLU A 500 -19.42 -0.64 -16.02
C GLU A 500 -19.78 0.20 -17.26
N LEU A 501 -20.32 1.40 -17.05
CA LEU A 501 -20.51 2.39 -18.12
C LEU A 501 -19.18 2.78 -18.77
N HIS A 502 -18.13 3.03 -17.97
CA HIS A 502 -16.81 3.32 -18.49
C HIS A 502 -16.25 2.16 -19.32
N ARG A 503 -16.53 0.91 -18.91
CA ARG A 503 -16.13 -0.27 -19.68
C ARG A 503 -16.80 -0.36 -21.04
N THR A 504 -18.09 -0.08 -21.10
CA THR A 504 -18.83 -0.12 -22.37
C THR A 504 -18.46 1.06 -23.27
N THR A 505 -18.12 2.23 -22.72
CA THR A 505 -17.69 3.40 -23.52
C THR A 505 -16.28 3.28 -24.07
N SER A 506 -15.35 2.61 -23.37
CA SER A 506 -13.97 2.40 -23.82
C SER A 506 -13.78 1.19 -24.74
N SER A 507 -14.83 0.45 -25.08
CA SER A 507 -14.75 -0.71 -25.98
C SER A 507 -14.64 -0.25 -27.45
N PRO A 508 -13.72 -0.81 -28.26
CA PRO A 508 -13.54 -0.39 -29.66
C PRO A 508 -14.64 -0.87 -30.62
N ASP A 509 -15.64 -1.64 -30.16
CA ASP A 509 -16.69 -2.21 -31.02
C ASP A 509 -17.89 -1.25 -31.21
N PRO A 510 -18.06 -0.60 -32.38
CA PRO A 510 -19.07 0.43 -32.62
C PRO A 510 -20.52 -0.06 -32.52
N ALA A 511 -20.74 -1.37 -32.50
CA ALA A 511 -22.07 -1.98 -32.59
C ALA A 511 -22.88 -1.97 -31.27
N VAL A 512 -22.25 -1.68 -30.12
CA VAL A 512 -22.90 -1.71 -28.78
C VAL A 512 -23.18 -0.31 -28.22
N PHE A 513 -22.88 0.75 -28.99
CA PHE A 513 -22.97 2.12 -28.52
C PHE A 513 -24.41 2.66 -28.53
N HIS A 514 -25.09 2.60 -27.38
CA HIS A 514 -26.32 3.37 -27.16
C HIS A 514 -25.99 4.80 -26.75
N VAL A 515 -26.37 5.79 -27.58
CA VAL A 515 -26.23 7.24 -27.31
C VAL A 515 -26.63 7.64 -25.90
N LYS A 516 -27.64 6.96 -25.34
CA LYS A 516 -28.17 7.23 -24.01
C LYS A 516 -27.21 6.82 -22.87
N ASP A 517 -26.40 5.78 -23.04
CA ASP A 517 -25.42 5.35 -22.04
C ASP A 517 -24.29 6.38 -21.91
N LYS A 518 -23.88 6.97 -23.03
CA LYS A 518 -22.89 8.06 -23.06
C LYS A 518 -23.41 9.30 -22.32
N MET A 519 -24.68 9.66 -22.48
CA MET A 519 -25.26 10.81 -21.77
C MET A 519 -25.21 10.62 -20.24
N VAL A 520 -25.52 9.41 -19.76
CA VAL A 520 -25.44 9.07 -18.33
C VAL A 520 -23.99 9.10 -17.84
N TYR A 521 -23.07 8.53 -18.63
CA TYR A 521 -21.64 8.57 -18.34
C TYR A 521 -21.12 10.02 -18.22
N ASP A 522 -21.43 10.88 -19.20
CA ASP A 522 -21.05 12.29 -19.20
C ASP A 522 -21.65 13.06 -18.00
N GLN A 523 -22.85 12.68 -17.56
CA GLN A 523 -23.47 13.22 -16.36
C GLN A 523 -22.67 12.84 -15.09
N PHE A 524 -22.26 11.58 -14.96
CA PHE A 524 -21.38 11.16 -13.87
C PHE A 524 -20.02 11.85 -13.92
N LEU A 525 -19.42 12.08 -15.10
CA LEU A 525 -18.17 12.87 -15.21
C LEU A 525 -18.34 14.30 -14.71
N LYS A 526 -19.42 14.99 -15.09
CA LYS A 526 -19.72 16.32 -14.56
C LYS A 526 -19.84 16.30 -13.04
N TRP A 527 -20.37 15.21 -12.49
CA TRP A 527 -20.46 14.97 -11.05
C TRP A 527 -19.15 14.49 -10.43
N LYS A 528 -18.14 14.07 -11.19
CA LYS A 528 -16.79 13.87 -10.69
C LYS A 528 -16.07 15.22 -10.60
N GLU A 529 -16.18 16.03 -11.66
CA GLU A 529 -15.40 17.26 -11.88
C GLU A 529 -15.84 18.50 -11.09
N LYS A 530 -17.09 18.61 -10.61
CA LYS A 530 -17.48 19.77 -9.78
C LYS A 530 -16.55 19.87 -8.55
N ASN A 531 -16.27 21.09 -8.07
CA ASN A 531 -15.38 21.27 -6.92
C ASN A 531 -16.05 20.78 -5.62
N PHE A 532 -15.30 20.00 -4.82
CA PHE A 532 -15.71 19.64 -3.47
C PHE A 532 -15.64 20.85 -2.52
N GLN A 533 -16.52 20.88 -1.50
CA GLN A 533 -16.35 21.76 -0.35
C GLN A 533 -15.04 21.42 0.37
N LYS A 534 -14.40 22.41 1.00
CA LYS A 534 -13.04 22.29 1.58
C LYS A 534 -12.85 21.20 2.65
N LEU A 535 -13.91 20.63 3.22
CA LEU A 535 -13.81 19.67 4.34
C LEU A 535 -14.46 18.34 4.01
N LEU A 536 -13.70 17.26 4.19
CA LEU A 536 -14.11 15.87 4.02
C LEU A 536 -15.20 15.48 5.05
N ASP A 537 -16.27 14.83 4.58
CA ASP A 537 -17.20 14.13 5.47
C ASP A 537 -16.51 12.86 5.99
N LEU A 538 -15.98 12.95 7.22
CA LEU A 538 -15.20 11.90 7.85
C LEU A 538 -16.01 10.62 8.09
N ASP A 539 -17.31 10.72 8.38
CA ASP A 539 -18.13 9.53 8.62
C ASP A 539 -18.35 8.78 7.31
N THR A 540 -18.69 9.50 6.23
CA THR A 540 -18.81 8.91 4.89
C THR A 540 -17.47 8.32 4.43
N ALA A 541 -16.35 9.03 4.62
CA ALA A 541 -15.01 8.55 4.28
C ALA A 541 -14.66 7.26 5.01
N HIS A 542 -14.90 7.22 6.32
CA HIS A 542 -14.64 6.04 7.12
C HIS A 542 -15.47 4.83 6.67
N THR A 543 -16.75 5.05 6.36
CA THR A 543 -17.65 4.01 5.84
C THR A 543 -17.15 3.41 4.51
N PHE A 544 -16.63 4.21 3.57
CA PHE A 544 -16.05 3.67 2.33
C PHE A 544 -14.64 3.09 2.52
N CYS A 545 -13.84 3.63 3.44
CA CYS A 545 -12.56 3.03 3.81
C CYS A 545 -12.75 1.60 4.36
N GLN A 546 -13.80 1.38 5.17
CA GLN A 546 -14.20 0.04 5.65
C GLN A 546 -14.53 -0.91 4.50
N TRP A 547 -15.30 -0.44 3.50
CA TRP A 547 -15.59 -1.26 2.32
C TRP A 547 -14.33 -1.62 1.54
N GLN A 548 -13.40 -0.67 1.34
CA GLN A 548 -12.13 -0.94 0.66
C GLN A 548 -11.25 -1.94 1.42
N CYS A 549 -11.23 -1.88 2.76
CA CYS A 549 -10.55 -2.89 3.60
C CYS A 549 -11.17 -4.29 3.40
N CYS A 550 -12.50 -4.39 3.38
CA CYS A 550 -13.19 -5.66 3.10
C CYS A 550 -12.89 -6.17 1.68
N LEU A 551 -12.86 -5.28 0.69
CA LEU A 551 -12.54 -5.64 -0.70
C LEU A 551 -11.11 -6.14 -0.84
N GLN A 552 -10.14 -5.46 -0.21
CA GLN A 552 -8.74 -5.88 -0.24
C GLN A 552 -8.57 -7.28 0.37
N MET A 553 -9.14 -7.52 1.55
CA MET A 553 -9.03 -8.83 2.21
C MET A 553 -9.84 -9.91 1.48
N GLY A 554 -11.00 -9.57 0.93
CA GLY A 554 -11.79 -10.47 0.09
C GLY A 554 -11.06 -10.87 -1.19
N LEU A 555 -10.35 -9.93 -1.82
CA LEU A 555 -9.48 -10.18 -2.98
C LEU A 555 -8.32 -11.10 -2.60
N HIS A 556 -7.59 -10.81 -1.53
CA HIS A 556 -6.49 -11.65 -1.06
C HIS A 556 -6.96 -13.07 -0.71
N LEU A 557 -8.13 -13.22 -0.09
CA LEU A 557 -8.72 -14.54 0.19
C LEU A 557 -9.11 -15.27 -1.10
N ASN A 558 -9.74 -14.58 -2.05
CA ASN A 558 -10.07 -15.15 -3.36
C ASN A 558 -8.81 -15.63 -4.08
N GLN A 559 -7.76 -14.83 -4.11
CA GLN A 559 -6.45 -15.16 -4.70
C GLN A 559 -5.80 -16.36 -4.00
N LEU A 560 -5.78 -16.39 -2.66
CA LEU A 560 -5.24 -17.51 -1.89
C LEU A 560 -5.97 -18.82 -2.21
N LEU A 561 -7.28 -18.77 -2.40
CA LEU A 561 -8.12 -19.90 -2.82
C LEU A 561 -8.02 -20.21 -4.32
N SER A 562 -7.00 -19.68 -5.02
CA SER A 562 -6.81 -19.80 -6.47
C SER A 562 -8.05 -19.36 -7.28
N THR A 563 -8.57 -18.19 -6.92
CA THR A 563 -9.56 -17.40 -7.66
C THR A 563 -10.84 -18.16 -8.04
N PRO A 564 -11.60 -18.73 -7.07
CA PRO A 564 -12.86 -19.40 -7.38
C PRO A 564 -13.90 -18.44 -7.99
N LEU A 565 -13.83 -17.15 -7.65
CA LEU A 565 -14.51 -16.04 -8.31
C LEU A 565 -13.55 -15.26 -9.23
N PRO A 566 -14.04 -14.67 -10.33
CA PRO A 566 -13.21 -13.80 -11.17
C PRO A 566 -12.71 -12.60 -10.37
N GLU A 567 -11.49 -12.17 -10.63
CA GLU A 567 -10.98 -10.94 -10.05
C GLU A 567 -11.77 -9.73 -10.57
N PRO A 568 -12.15 -8.79 -9.68
CA PRO A 568 -12.84 -7.59 -10.10
C PRO A 568 -11.90 -6.63 -10.80
N ASP A 569 -12.47 -5.82 -11.68
CA ASP A 569 -11.73 -4.78 -12.38
C ASP A 569 -11.56 -3.53 -11.51
N LEU A 570 -10.47 -3.49 -10.74
CA LEU A 570 -10.17 -2.41 -9.81
C LEU A 570 -9.87 -1.10 -10.53
N THR A 571 -9.52 -1.13 -11.83
CA THR A 571 -9.18 0.07 -12.60
C THR A 571 -10.36 1.02 -12.79
N ARG A 572 -11.59 0.58 -12.48
CA ARG A 572 -12.82 1.39 -12.62
C ARG A 572 -13.92 1.06 -11.62
N LEU A 573 -13.71 0.08 -10.73
CA LEU A 573 -14.72 -0.35 -9.76
C LEU A 573 -15.12 0.76 -8.77
N TYR A 574 -14.17 1.62 -8.40
CA TYR A 574 -14.36 2.66 -7.40
C TYR A 574 -13.71 3.98 -7.83
N CYS A 575 -14.49 5.06 -7.74
CA CYS A 575 -14.04 6.44 -7.90
C CYS A 575 -14.50 7.22 -6.67
N GLY A 576 -13.56 7.55 -5.80
CA GLY A 576 -13.82 8.17 -4.50
C GLY A 576 -14.53 9.50 -4.60
N THR A 577 -14.05 10.39 -5.47
CA THR A 577 -14.66 11.71 -5.67
C THR A 577 -16.10 11.58 -6.18
N LEU A 578 -16.40 10.62 -7.04
CA LEU A 578 -17.75 10.39 -7.51
C LEU A 578 -18.66 9.83 -6.40
N VAL A 579 -18.24 8.75 -5.73
CA VAL A 579 -19.05 8.04 -4.73
C VAL A 579 -19.38 8.95 -3.54
N HIS A 580 -18.42 9.76 -3.08
CA HIS A 580 -18.68 10.73 -2.02
C HIS A 580 -19.67 11.83 -2.44
N ARG A 581 -19.64 12.27 -3.70
CA ARG A 581 -20.63 13.23 -4.20
C ARG A 581 -22.02 12.61 -4.28
N LEU A 582 -22.12 11.41 -4.84
CA LEU A 582 -23.38 10.68 -4.92
C LEU A 582 -23.98 10.48 -3.52
N CYS A 583 -23.16 10.10 -2.54
CA CYS A 583 -23.58 9.96 -1.16
C CYS A 583 -24.24 11.25 -0.62
N LYS A 584 -23.61 12.41 -0.86
CA LYS A 584 -24.13 13.71 -0.42
C LYS A 584 -25.48 14.05 -1.08
N GLU A 585 -25.60 13.85 -2.38
CA GLU A 585 -26.82 14.18 -3.15
C GLU A 585 -27.97 13.23 -2.77
N LEU A 586 -27.71 11.94 -2.62
CA LEU A 586 -28.69 10.95 -2.17
C LEU A 586 -29.16 11.23 -0.74
N LYS A 587 -28.26 11.66 0.14
CA LYS A 587 -28.60 12.09 1.51
C LYS A 587 -29.51 13.33 1.52
N SER A 588 -29.44 14.19 0.51
CA SER A 588 -30.35 15.34 0.35
C SER A 588 -31.71 15.01 -0.29
N GLY A 589 -31.98 13.73 -0.57
CA GLY A 589 -33.27 13.26 -1.08
C GLY A 589 -33.33 13.08 -2.60
N TYR A 590 -32.20 13.13 -3.31
CA TYR A 590 -32.15 12.79 -4.74
C TYR A 590 -32.41 11.28 -4.91
N ALA A 591 -33.31 10.89 -5.82
CA ALA A 591 -33.57 9.48 -6.10
C ALA A 591 -32.49 8.90 -7.02
N ALA A 592 -31.90 7.77 -6.65
CA ALA A 592 -30.82 7.13 -7.39
C ALA A 592 -31.27 6.70 -8.80
N GLU A 593 -32.51 6.23 -8.91
CA GLU A 593 -33.14 5.76 -10.15
C GLU A 593 -33.26 6.89 -11.19
N ASN A 594 -33.42 8.14 -10.73
CA ASN A 594 -33.49 9.30 -11.62
C ASN A 594 -32.18 9.54 -12.38
N LEU A 595 -31.04 9.05 -11.89
CA LEU A 595 -29.75 9.17 -12.58
C LEU A 595 -29.63 8.23 -13.78
N LEU A 596 -30.39 7.14 -13.79
CA LEU A 596 -30.25 6.05 -14.77
C LEU A 596 -31.45 5.96 -15.73
N LEU A 597 -32.42 6.88 -15.66
CA LEU A 597 -33.63 6.90 -16.50
C LEU A 597 -33.34 6.78 -18.00
N SER A 598 -32.21 7.35 -18.45
CA SER A 598 -31.82 7.31 -19.86
C SER A 598 -31.25 5.97 -20.29
N SER A 599 -30.75 5.14 -19.36
CA SER A 599 -30.16 3.83 -19.65
C SER A 599 -30.92 2.70 -18.93
N PRO A 600 -31.89 2.05 -19.60
CA PRO A 600 -32.66 0.94 -19.01
C PRO A 600 -31.77 -0.22 -18.56
N LYS A 601 -30.71 -0.52 -19.31
CA LYS A 601 -29.75 -1.59 -18.99
C LYS A 601 -28.98 -1.30 -17.70
N MET A 602 -28.47 -0.07 -17.54
CA MET A 602 -27.73 0.30 -16.33
C MET A 602 -28.66 0.49 -15.13
N ASN A 603 -29.89 0.96 -15.35
CA ASN A 603 -30.91 0.98 -14.33
C ASN A 603 -31.26 -0.44 -13.84
N GLN A 604 -31.40 -1.40 -14.77
CA GLN A 604 -31.62 -2.80 -14.41
C GLN A 604 -30.44 -3.36 -13.60
N LEU A 605 -29.21 -3.13 -14.05
CA LEU A 605 -28.01 -3.54 -13.30
C LEU A 605 -28.00 -2.94 -11.88
N TYR A 606 -28.28 -1.65 -11.75
CA TYR A 606 -28.39 -0.99 -10.45
C TYR A 606 -29.46 -1.65 -9.56
N CYS A 607 -30.65 -1.92 -10.10
CA CYS A 607 -31.73 -2.59 -9.38
C CYS A 607 -31.34 -4.00 -8.94
N ASP A 608 -30.69 -4.78 -9.80
CA ASP A 608 -30.23 -6.14 -9.50
C ASP A 608 -29.18 -6.12 -8.38
N LEU A 609 -28.21 -5.20 -8.46
CA LEU A 609 -27.19 -5.00 -7.42
C LEU A 609 -27.82 -4.60 -6.08
N LEU A 610 -28.75 -3.65 -6.10
CA LEU A 610 -29.42 -3.17 -4.88
C LEU A 610 -30.28 -4.26 -4.26
N HIS A 611 -31.01 -5.03 -5.07
CA HIS A 611 -31.82 -6.16 -4.63
C HIS A 611 -30.94 -7.26 -4.03
N ALA A 612 -29.82 -7.61 -4.68
CA ALA A 612 -28.88 -8.61 -4.20
C ALA A 612 -28.40 -8.27 -2.78
N VAL A 613 -27.95 -7.03 -2.54
CA VAL A 613 -27.49 -6.61 -1.21
C VAL A 613 -28.64 -6.52 -0.22
N LYS A 614 -29.78 -5.91 -0.58
CA LYS A 614 -30.94 -5.79 0.32
C LYS A 614 -31.50 -7.15 0.77
N SER A 615 -31.43 -8.18 -0.08
CA SER A 615 -31.88 -9.54 0.25
C SER A 615 -31.05 -10.22 1.35
N THR A 616 -29.85 -9.69 1.66
CA THR A 616 -28.96 -10.22 2.70
C THR A 616 -29.14 -9.58 4.07
N VAL A 617 -29.93 -8.52 4.16
CA VAL A 617 -30.21 -7.80 5.41
C VAL A 617 -31.69 -7.85 5.77
N PRO A 618 -32.05 -7.71 7.06
CA PRO A 618 -33.45 -7.59 7.48
C PRO A 618 -34.20 -6.45 6.75
N LEU A 619 -35.51 -6.61 6.54
CA LEU A 619 -36.35 -5.63 5.82
C LEU A 619 -36.39 -4.25 6.49
N ASP A 620 -36.18 -4.20 7.80
CA ASP A 620 -36.13 -3.01 8.64
C ASP A 620 -34.71 -2.41 8.75
N PHE A 621 -33.68 -3.04 8.16
CA PHE A 621 -32.29 -2.62 8.32
C PHE A 621 -32.03 -1.16 7.91
N PHE A 622 -32.67 -0.71 6.82
CA PHE A 622 -32.57 0.66 6.31
C PHE A 622 -33.75 1.56 6.72
N GLN A 623 -34.67 1.08 7.57
CA GLN A 623 -35.78 1.90 8.06
C GLN A 623 -35.29 2.77 9.22
N GLU A 624 -35.56 4.07 9.15
CA GLU A 624 -35.31 4.96 10.29
C GLU A 624 -36.37 4.70 11.36
N THR A 625 -35.99 4.12 12.50
CA THR A 625 -36.88 4.05 13.67
C THR A 625 -37.13 5.47 14.16
N THR A 626 -38.28 6.06 13.80
CA THR A 626 -38.78 7.28 14.41
C THR A 626 -39.06 7.01 15.88
N LYS A 627 -38.09 7.29 16.76
CA LYS A 627 -38.37 7.42 18.20
C LYS A 627 -39.19 8.71 18.38
N THR A 628 -40.51 8.59 18.28
CA THR A 628 -41.43 9.62 18.77
C THR A 628 -41.26 9.72 20.28
N THR A 629 -40.50 10.71 20.74
CA THR A 629 -40.55 11.17 22.13
C THR A 629 -41.96 11.67 22.42
N LYS A 630 -42.78 10.84 23.08
CA LYS A 630 -44.02 11.32 23.70
C LYS A 630 -43.63 12.26 24.83
N SER A 631 -43.75 13.56 24.55
CA SER A 631 -43.77 14.62 25.55
C SER A 631 -44.89 14.32 26.57
N CYS A 632 -44.52 13.93 27.79
CA CYS A 632 -45.45 13.97 28.92
C CYS A 632 -45.65 15.44 29.30
N LYS A 633 -46.88 15.93 29.12
CA LYS A 633 -47.32 17.27 29.46
C LYS A 633 -47.20 17.51 30.98
N ASN A 634 -46.60 18.64 31.32
CA ASN A 634 -46.64 19.25 32.65
C ASN A 634 -48.09 19.51 33.09
N LYS A 635 -48.39 19.20 34.36
CA LYS A 635 -49.36 19.94 35.18
C LYS A 635 -48.65 20.35 36.48
N GLN A 636 -48.38 21.65 36.60
CA GLN A 636 -48.11 22.32 37.87
C GLN A 636 -49.43 22.47 38.65
N THR A 637 -49.39 22.32 39.99
CA THR A 637 -49.62 23.41 40.98
C THR A 637 -49.72 22.87 42.42
N THR A 638 -48.83 23.39 43.30
CA THR A 638 -48.98 23.83 44.74
C THR A 638 -49.70 22.93 45.77
N SER A 639 -49.36 22.83 47.06
CA SER A 639 -48.44 23.56 47.97
C SER A 639 -48.47 22.90 49.37
N GLN A 640 -47.40 23.12 50.16
CA GLN A 640 -47.30 23.07 51.65
C GLN A 640 -47.45 21.70 52.35
N ALA A 641 -46.39 21.09 52.89
CA ALA A 641 -45.63 21.41 54.12
C ALA A 641 -46.25 20.80 55.39
N GLU A 642 -45.60 19.78 55.95
CA GLU A 642 -45.10 19.77 57.34
C GLU A 642 -44.37 18.44 57.68
N THR A 643 -43.10 18.60 58.11
CA THR A 643 -42.36 17.88 59.19
C THR A 643 -42.53 16.36 59.38
N THR A 644 -41.47 15.55 59.51
CA THR A 644 -40.40 15.68 60.53
C THR A 644 -39.16 14.83 60.18
N ARG A 645 -38.00 15.37 60.58
CA ARG A 645 -36.61 14.93 60.44
C ARG A 645 -36.29 13.54 60.99
N GLN A 646 -35.25 12.90 60.44
CA GLN A 646 -34.00 12.62 61.18
C GLN A 646 -32.80 12.43 60.24
N HIS A 647 -31.67 13.00 60.68
CA HIS A 647 -30.42 13.29 60.00
C HIS A 647 -29.45 12.09 59.90
N ALA A 648 -28.61 12.09 58.86
CA ALA A 648 -27.16 11.89 59.00
C ALA A 648 -26.40 12.54 57.81
N THR A 649 -25.54 13.49 58.17
CA THR A 649 -24.69 14.42 57.41
C THR A 649 -23.43 13.70 56.87
N LEU A 650 -22.86 14.00 55.69
CA LEU A 650 -21.88 15.07 55.37
C LEU A 650 -21.72 15.12 53.82
N GLU A 651 -22.15 16.17 53.12
CA GLU A 651 -21.40 17.42 52.74
C GLU A 651 -20.05 17.18 52.04
N ALA A 652 -19.65 17.84 50.96
CA ALA A 652 -20.26 18.70 49.94
C ALA A 652 -19.18 18.92 48.84
N GLN A 653 -19.58 19.06 47.57
CA GLN A 653 -18.73 19.58 46.47
C GLN A 653 -18.59 21.12 46.56
N PRO A 654 -17.75 21.79 45.73
CA PRO A 654 -18.29 22.30 44.46
C PRO A 654 -17.30 22.40 43.26
N VAL A 655 -17.81 22.00 42.09
CA VAL A 655 -17.93 22.72 40.79
C VAL A 655 -16.99 23.90 40.40
N CYS A 656 -16.53 23.83 39.14
CA CYS A 656 -15.93 24.85 38.22
C CYS A 656 -14.49 25.32 38.52
N ASP A 657 -13.58 25.55 37.57
CA ASP A 657 -13.74 26.31 36.32
C ASP A 657 -12.61 26.02 35.28
N VAL A 658 -12.83 26.55 34.08
CA VAL A 658 -12.06 26.57 32.84
C VAL A 658 -10.69 27.28 32.96
N ASN A 659 -9.74 26.87 32.12
CA ASN A 659 -8.39 27.45 31.87
C ASN A 659 -7.29 27.11 32.88
N ASN A 660 -6.51 26.07 32.58
CA ASN A 660 -5.09 26.08 32.92
C ASN A 660 -4.25 25.49 31.77
N ARG A 661 -3.63 26.37 30.99
CA ARG A 661 -2.45 26.06 30.17
C ARG A 661 -1.29 25.86 31.16
N PHE A 662 -0.43 24.88 30.93
CA PHE A 662 0.65 24.39 31.82
C PHE A 662 0.23 23.30 32.82
N ALA A 663 0.00 22.10 32.28
CA ALA A 663 0.21 20.84 33.01
C ALA A 663 1.12 19.95 32.15
N SER A 664 2.37 20.40 32.03
CA SER A 664 3.50 19.59 31.57
C SER A 664 4.52 19.64 32.71
N LEU A 665 5.11 18.49 33.01
CA LEU A 665 6.06 18.19 34.10
C LEU A 665 5.40 17.59 35.35
N MET A 666 5.26 16.26 35.37
CA MET A 666 5.71 15.41 36.47
C MET A 666 6.08 14.03 35.89
N VAL A 667 7.23 13.55 36.34
CA VAL A 667 7.99 12.35 35.92
C VAL A 667 7.77 11.28 37.01
N GLU A 668 8.08 10.01 36.66
CA GLU A 668 8.27 8.82 37.54
C GLU A 668 6.95 8.11 37.93
N ASP A 669 6.68 6.84 37.64
CA ASP A 669 7.51 5.65 37.33
C ASP A 669 6.89 4.76 36.21
#